data_AF-A0A2K2VLJ7-F1
#
_entry.id   AF-A0A2K2VLJ7-F1
#
_cell.length_a   1.000
_cell.length_b   1.000
_cell.length_c   1.000
_cell.angle_alpha   90.00
_cell.angle_beta   90.00
_cell.angle_gamma   90.00
#
_symmetry.space_group_name_H-M   'P 1'
#
loop_
_entity.id
_entity.type
_entity.pdbx_description
1 polymer ?
#
loop_
_entity_poly.entity_id
_entity_poly.type
_entity_poly.pdbx_seq_one_letter_code
_entity_poly.pdbx_strand_id
1 'polypeptide(L)'
;MELITQYKTVDEGAVRQNIKKNIIHEATVTNIHKDIEFTLEKIESDFVNFLSKLEDYILGTSAAAQPLGMHTFGTYPKEEHLITTVMQMVGKEFMKKADGENYSAKEYKDFNKSNSYMFIKKYAIDDADINEADAQFKPYLQKAKEYVNSFKNQEEIINLLRALKGEYINTSTGGDSIRNPESLPTGRNMYGFDPNKVPTKAAYETGSKLMEEFIQNYYKENGEYPKKLTFNLWSLETMRHHGVVEAQILYAMGVKPIWNEQGFSDKFIQDMALPMLKNYLPDFLAKWVASMITLPRVEFVLDLLPNRFSKKPKKMIAHAKSANKGDIVDVEIIPYSELKRPRVDTVISITGLYRDTFPQAIKLLAKAVEKVAKLKEEHNNVYINAQSIQQKLLEQNLSVEDATTLSTIRVFSNKTGYYGSGVNKIEKTENFTQDADEQIAKDYLKERGYYFGSDEGSWNKQIAGVDLYAKNLSKTDAVIFSRSSNLYGMLTSDDPYGYFGALSLAIRSIDKKNPKTYISNLRDVNNAKMQSSAEFMAQELRSRYFHPNWIKEMKAEGYSGTQNVLDVVNNFWGWQVVDPGVVRDDQWQEFFEVYVNDKYDMNLKEWFENSNPDNLAQIMERMLEAARLGYWQTDEATIKELKERYKELEKKYNIKSYNEKFKELLESDKVGGFGLAFAKTTIANAQAKQQEEAKELQKGQKLEKQEVMKKEDDYALYFVLAMLFAVVLSGALYELRKIRNS
;
A
#
# COMPACT_ATOMS: atom_id res chain seq x y z
N MET A 1 22.17 1.01 20.23
CA MET A 1 21.38 1.15 21.49
C MET A 1 22.22 1.48 22.71
N GLU A 2 23.34 0.79 22.93
CA GLU A 2 24.17 1.02 24.13
C GLU A 2 24.63 2.48 24.27
N LEU A 3 25.24 3.06 23.22
CA LEU A 3 25.67 4.47 23.21
C LEU A 3 24.50 5.44 23.46
N ILE A 4 23.31 5.18 22.91
CA ILE A 4 22.11 6.00 23.14
C ILE A 4 21.70 5.94 24.61
N THR A 5 21.75 4.76 25.21
CA THR A 5 21.44 4.57 26.64
C THR A 5 22.44 5.33 27.51
N GLN A 6 23.74 5.20 27.22
CA GLN A 6 24.78 5.97 27.92
C GLN A 6 24.59 7.49 27.77
N TYR A 7 24.20 7.97 26.59
CA TYR A 7 23.95 9.39 26.35
C TYR A 7 22.80 9.95 27.19
N LYS A 8 21.77 9.13 27.44
CA LYS A 8 20.59 9.50 28.23
C LYS A 8 20.84 9.48 29.73
N THR A 9 21.81 8.71 30.22
CA THR A 9 22.11 8.54 31.65
C THR A 9 23.21 9.46 32.16
N VAL A 10 24.06 10.00 31.28
CA VAL A 10 25.19 10.87 31.65
C VAL A 10 24.76 12.35 31.67
N ASP A 11 25.20 13.09 32.68
CA ASP A 11 24.98 14.53 32.83
C ASP A 11 25.64 15.37 31.72
N GLU A 12 25.23 16.62 31.60
CA GLU A 12 25.87 17.56 30.66
C GLU A 12 27.36 17.77 30.97
N GLY A 13 28.21 17.61 29.96
CA GLY A 13 29.65 17.76 30.10
C GLY A 13 30.43 17.09 28.97
N ALA A 14 31.76 17.04 29.12
CA ALA A 14 32.67 16.52 28.11
C ALA A 14 32.38 15.05 27.74
N VAL A 15 32.00 14.22 28.72
CA VAL A 15 31.66 12.80 28.50
C VAL A 15 30.45 12.67 27.58
N ARG A 16 29.37 13.41 27.84
CA ARG A 16 28.16 13.40 27.02
C ARG A 16 28.41 13.89 25.59
N GLN A 17 29.30 14.87 25.42
CA GLN A 17 29.71 15.34 24.09
C GLN A 17 30.53 14.29 23.31
N ASN A 18 31.41 13.55 23.99
CA ASN A 18 32.14 12.44 23.36
C ASN A 18 31.18 11.30 22.96
N ILE A 19 30.21 10.95 23.81
CA ILE A 19 29.19 9.95 23.46
C ILE A 19 28.38 10.42 22.26
N LYS A 20 27.97 11.69 22.21
CA LYS A 20 27.30 12.28 21.03
C LYS A 20 28.14 12.09 19.76
N LYS A 21 29.44 12.42 19.80
CA LYS A 21 30.34 12.21 18.66
C LYS A 21 30.43 10.75 18.23
N ASN A 22 30.50 9.83 19.19
CA ASN A 22 30.53 8.39 18.90
C ASN A 22 29.21 7.92 18.26
N ILE A 23 28.05 8.38 18.74
CA ILE A 23 26.75 8.07 18.12
C ILE A 23 26.72 8.54 16.66
N ILE A 24 27.16 9.77 16.40
CA ILE A 24 27.19 10.33 15.04
C ILE A 24 28.16 9.52 14.17
N HIS A 25 29.34 9.19 14.69
CA HIS A 25 30.34 8.39 13.98
C HIS A 25 29.77 7.02 13.59
N GLU A 26 29.21 6.26 14.54
CA GLU A 26 28.63 4.94 14.29
C GLU A 26 27.48 5.01 13.29
N ALA A 27 26.56 5.97 13.44
CA ALA A 27 25.46 6.15 12.49
C ALA A 27 25.94 6.55 11.09
N THR A 28 27.10 7.19 10.99
CA THR A 28 27.74 7.57 9.72
C THR A 28 28.38 6.38 9.04
N VAL A 29 29.25 5.66 9.76
CA VAL A 29 29.99 4.49 9.25
C VAL A 29 29.04 3.38 8.84
N THR A 30 27.97 3.17 9.61
CA THR A 30 26.96 2.13 9.31
C THR A 30 25.93 2.58 8.27
N ASN A 31 25.98 3.83 7.77
CA ASN A 31 24.97 4.46 6.91
C ASN A 31 23.56 4.57 7.50
N ILE A 32 23.34 4.30 8.79
CA ILE A 32 22.00 4.39 9.41
C ILE A 32 21.41 5.80 9.34
N HIS A 33 22.24 6.85 9.42
CA HIS A 33 21.76 8.23 9.22
C HIS A 33 21.05 8.43 7.87
N LYS A 34 21.50 7.75 6.80
CA LYS A 34 20.85 7.79 5.49
C LYS A 34 19.53 7.03 5.47
N ASP A 35 19.42 5.95 6.24
CA ASP A 35 18.19 5.14 6.32
C ASP A 35 17.03 5.93 6.91
N ILE A 36 17.31 6.79 7.90
CA ILE A 36 16.32 7.67 8.54
C ILE A 36 16.24 9.06 7.88
N GLU A 37 16.90 9.24 6.72
CA GLU A 37 16.89 10.47 5.92
C GLU A 37 17.42 11.72 6.66
N PHE A 38 18.52 11.55 7.41
CA PHE A 38 19.25 12.65 8.06
C PHE A 38 20.57 12.96 7.36
N THR A 39 20.75 14.22 6.94
CA THR A 39 22.05 14.74 6.51
C THR A 39 22.94 15.05 7.71
N LEU A 40 24.26 15.03 7.54
CA LEU A 40 25.20 15.35 8.62
C LEU A 40 24.95 16.75 9.21
N GLU A 41 24.63 17.74 8.37
CA GLU A 41 24.25 19.10 8.80
C GLU A 41 22.99 19.12 9.67
N LYS A 42 21.98 18.30 9.33
CA LYS A 42 20.74 18.19 10.11
C LYS A 42 20.97 17.49 11.45
N ILE A 43 21.89 16.53 11.51
CA ILE A 43 22.28 15.87 12.77
C ILE A 43 22.92 16.87 13.73
N GLU A 44 23.73 17.79 13.22
CA GLU A 44 24.39 18.80 14.06
C GLU A 44 23.39 19.83 14.60
N SER A 45 22.47 20.30 13.75
CA SER A 45 21.48 21.32 14.09
C SER A 45 20.30 20.79 14.92
N ASP A 46 19.91 19.52 14.76
CA ASP A 46 18.77 18.90 15.45
C ASP A 46 19.10 17.50 15.98
N PHE A 47 20.11 17.43 16.84
CA PHE A 47 20.58 16.16 17.40
C PHE A 47 19.53 15.41 18.24
N VAL A 48 18.61 16.14 18.89
CA VAL A 48 17.59 15.53 19.76
C VAL A 48 16.59 14.73 18.92
N ASN A 49 16.09 15.31 17.82
CA ASN A 49 15.20 14.62 16.90
C ASN A 49 15.92 13.49 16.17
N PHE A 50 17.18 13.71 15.76
CA PHE A 50 18.02 12.65 15.19
C PHE A 50 18.13 11.46 16.15
N LEU A 51 18.45 11.70 17.42
CA LEU A 51 18.61 10.64 18.42
C LEU A 51 17.29 9.86 18.63
N SER A 52 16.16 10.57 18.67
CA SER A 52 14.83 9.94 18.78
C SER A 52 14.52 9.05 17.59
N LYS A 53 14.69 9.55 16.35
CA LYS A 53 14.46 8.77 15.14
C LYS A 53 15.42 7.60 14.99
N LEU A 54 16.69 7.78 15.37
CA LEU A 54 17.69 6.72 15.38
C LEU A 54 17.30 5.60 16.34
N GLU A 55 16.84 5.94 17.54
CA GLU A 55 16.35 4.96 18.51
C GLU A 55 15.13 4.20 18.01
N ASP A 56 14.13 4.91 17.50
CA ASP A 56 12.91 4.31 16.91
C ASP A 56 13.24 3.37 15.74
N TYR A 57 14.19 3.77 14.88
CA TYR A 57 14.64 2.96 13.75
C TYR A 57 15.36 1.68 14.21
N ILE A 58 16.27 1.78 15.19
CA ILE A 58 16.99 0.61 15.70
C ILE A 58 16.03 -0.37 16.39
N LEU A 59 15.15 0.14 17.27
CA LEU A 59 14.15 -0.69 17.95
C LEU A 59 13.15 -1.31 16.96
N GLY A 60 12.72 -0.54 15.95
CA GLY A 60 11.87 -1.05 14.89
C GLY A 60 12.56 -2.13 14.06
N THR A 61 13.84 -1.97 13.75
CA THR A 61 14.65 -2.95 13.01
C THR A 61 14.84 -4.23 13.82
N SER A 62 15.15 -4.12 15.13
CA SER A 62 15.36 -5.30 15.98
C SER A 62 14.07 -6.07 16.27
N ALA A 63 12.93 -5.37 16.35
CA ALA A 63 11.62 -5.98 16.55
C ALA A 63 10.99 -6.51 15.25
N ALA A 64 11.61 -6.32 14.09
CA ALA A 64 11.06 -6.74 12.81
C ALA A 64 11.01 -8.27 12.71
N ALA A 65 9.80 -8.82 12.65
CA ALA A 65 9.61 -10.24 12.38
C ALA A 65 9.91 -10.54 10.91
N GLN A 66 10.65 -11.62 10.66
CA GLN A 66 11.02 -12.05 9.31
C GLN A 66 10.72 -13.54 9.13
N PRO A 67 10.30 -13.97 7.92
CA PRO A 67 10.20 -15.39 7.63
C PRO A 67 11.61 -16.00 7.56
N LEU A 68 11.78 -17.10 8.30
CA LEU A 68 13.03 -17.83 8.42
C LEU A 68 12.87 -19.23 7.79
N GLY A 69 13.55 -19.44 6.66
CA GLY A 69 13.44 -20.67 5.86
C GLY A 69 12.28 -20.64 4.87
N MET A 70 12.06 -21.79 4.24
CA MET A 70 10.98 -22.01 3.27
C MET A 70 10.04 -23.14 3.73
N HIS A 71 8.79 -23.06 3.28
CA HIS A 71 7.80 -24.07 3.62
C HIS A 71 7.98 -25.32 2.76
N THR A 72 8.07 -26.48 3.40
CA THR A 72 7.93 -27.78 2.73
C THR A 72 6.51 -28.27 2.92
N PHE A 73 5.76 -28.41 1.82
CA PHE A 73 4.34 -28.81 1.85
C PHE A 73 4.14 -30.13 2.61
N GLY A 74 3.24 -30.13 3.59
CA GLY A 74 2.97 -31.28 4.46
C GLY A 74 3.85 -31.40 5.71
N THR A 75 4.72 -30.42 5.96
CA THR A 75 5.53 -30.36 7.18
C THR A 75 5.07 -29.24 8.09
N TYR A 76 5.37 -29.33 9.38
CA TYR A 76 5.18 -28.22 10.32
C TYR A 76 6.54 -27.58 10.65
N PRO A 77 6.55 -26.32 11.13
CA PRO A 77 7.79 -25.57 11.31
C PRO A 77 8.77 -26.24 12.30
N LYS A 78 10.08 -25.98 12.12
CA LYS A 78 11.13 -26.31 13.11
C LYS A 78 10.70 -25.78 14.49
N GLU A 79 10.99 -26.54 15.56
CA GLU A 79 10.56 -26.20 16.93
C GLU A 79 10.89 -24.75 17.31
N GLU A 80 12.11 -24.30 17.03
CA GLU A 80 12.55 -22.94 17.34
C GLU A 80 11.70 -21.86 16.62
N HIS A 81 11.39 -22.06 15.34
CA HIS A 81 10.55 -21.15 14.55
C HIS A 81 9.09 -21.20 14.98
N LEU A 82 8.60 -22.39 15.37
CA LEU A 82 7.26 -22.55 15.90
C LEU A 82 7.10 -21.80 17.22
N ILE A 83 8.07 -21.93 18.15
CA ILE A 83 8.05 -21.23 19.43
C ILE A 83 8.02 -19.71 19.19
N THR A 84 8.92 -19.17 18.37
CA THR A 84 8.97 -17.71 18.12
C THR A 84 7.73 -17.18 17.41
N THR A 85 7.10 -17.98 16.54
CA THR A 85 5.83 -17.63 15.90
C THR A 85 4.68 -17.63 16.91
N VAL A 86 4.59 -18.66 17.76
CA VAL A 86 3.56 -18.76 18.80
C VAL A 86 3.71 -17.65 19.83
N MET A 87 4.94 -17.26 20.20
CA MET A 87 5.19 -16.09 21.05
C MET A 87 4.55 -14.81 20.48
N GLN A 88 4.68 -14.59 19.17
CA GLN A 88 4.07 -13.46 18.48
C GLN A 88 2.54 -13.55 18.43
N MET A 89 2.00 -14.74 18.18
CA MET A 89 0.55 -15.00 18.17
C MET A 89 -0.11 -14.84 19.54
N VAL A 90 0.58 -15.22 20.62
CA VAL A 90 0.11 -15.04 22.00
C VAL A 90 0.09 -13.55 22.35
N GLY A 91 1.07 -12.79 21.85
CA GLY A 91 1.03 -11.33 21.81
C GLY A 91 2.00 -10.64 22.76
N LYS A 92 2.15 -9.32 22.56
CA LYS A 92 3.15 -8.49 23.25
C LYS A 92 2.99 -8.45 24.77
N GLU A 93 1.76 -8.45 25.27
CA GLU A 93 1.50 -8.43 26.72
C GLU A 93 2.10 -9.64 27.44
N PHE A 94 2.08 -10.81 26.81
CA PHE A 94 2.74 -12.00 27.36
C PHE A 94 4.26 -11.81 27.42
N MET A 95 4.85 -11.36 26.31
CA MET A 95 6.29 -11.13 26.23
C MET A 95 6.75 -10.07 27.23
N LYS A 96 6.01 -8.96 27.38
CA LYS A 96 6.29 -7.92 28.38
C LYS A 96 6.23 -8.44 29.81
N LYS A 97 5.21 -9.24 30.15
CA LYS A 97 5.09 -9.82 31.50
C LYS A 97 6.18 -10.83 31.81
N ALA A 98 6.62 -11.60 30.82
CA ALA A 98 7.65 -12.62 31.01
C ALA A 98 9.07 -12.01 31.02
N ASP A 99 9.36 -11.05 30.14
CA ASP A 99 10.72 -10.57 29.86
C ASP A 99 10.97 -9.09 30.13
N GLY A 100 9.95 -8.33 30.52
CA GLY A 100 10.01 -6.88 30.73
C GLY A 100 9.74 -6.05 29.47
N GLU A 101 9.75 -4.72 29.61
CA GLU A 101 9.40 -3.78 28.52
C GLU A 101 10.37 -3.83 27.32
N ASN A 102 11.64 -4.17 27.55
CA ASN A 102 12.68 -4.21 26.51
C ASN A 102 12.89 -5.62 25.92
N TYR A 103 11.85 -6.45 25.86
CA TYR A 103 11.95 -7.83 25.38
C TYR A 103 12.51 -7.94 23.94
N SER A 104 12.30 -6.92 23.10
CA SER A 104 12.80 -6.86 21.71
C SER A 104 14.23 -6.35 21.55
N ALA A 105 14.88 -5.93 22.65
CA ALA A 105 16.25 -5.43 22.65
C ALA A 105 17.28 -6.49 23.09
N LYS A 106 16.85 -7.74 23.32
CA LYS A 106 17.74 -8.85 23.68
C LYS A 106 18.54 -9.31 22.47
N GLU A 107 19.78 -9.75 22.69
CA GLU A 107 20.58 -10.36 21.64
C GLU A 107 19.92 -11.65 21.13
N TYR A 108 19.92 -11.85 19.81
CA TYR A 108 19.30 -13.01 19.19
C TYR A 108 19.83 -14.34 19.74
N LYS A 109 21.14 -14.42 20.04
CA LYS A 109 21.79 -15.63 20.58
C LYS A 109 21.25 -16.06 21.95
N ASP A 110 20.64 -15.13 22.69
CA ASP A 110 20.06 -15.36 24.01
C ASP A 110 18.53 -15.40 23.97
N PHE A 111 17.92 -15.28 22.78
CA PHE A 111 16.46 -15.26 22.63
C PHE A 111 15.81 -16.56 23.10
N ASN A 112 16.47 -17.70 22.84
CA ASN A 112 16.03 -19.02 23.32
C ASN A 112 16.17 -19.21 24.84
N LYS A 113 16.81 -18.28 25.54
CA LYS A 113 16.91 -18.25 27.02
C LYS A 113 15.90 -17.27 27.64
N SER A 114 15.11 -16.57 26.83
CA SER A 114 14.09 -15.66 27.34
C SER A 114 13.01 -16.42 28.11
N ASN A 115 12.39 -15.76 29.08
CA ASN A 115 11.34 -16.36 29.90
C ASN A 115 10.14 -16.71 29.04
N SER A 116 9.75 -15.84 28.10
CA SER A 116 8.67 -16.12 27.16
C SER A 116 8.96 -17.35 26.31
N TYR A 117 10.15 -17.48 25.73
CA TYR A 117 10.55 -18.67 24.97
C TYR A 117 10.48 -19.94 25.83
N MET A 118 11.08 -19.91 27.01
CA MET A 118 11.12 -21.08 27.92
C MET A 118 9.73 -21.47 28.42
N PHE A 119 8.83 -20.51 28.63
CA PHE A 119 7.44 -20.78 28.97
C PHE A 119 6.68 -21.46 27.82
N ILE A 120 6.80 -20.96 26.59
CA ILE A 120 6.17 -21.61 25.43
C ILE A 120 6.74 -23.01 25.23
N LYS A 121 8.06 -23.17 25.34
CA LYS A 121 8.69 -24.49 25.24
C LYS A 121 8.14 -25.47 26.29
N LYS A 122 8.27 -25.12 27.58
CA LYS A 122 7.87 -26.00 28.69
C LYS A 122 6.39 -26.38 28.63
N TYR A 123 5.51 -25.39 28.44
CA TYR A 123 4.08 -25.63 28.57
C TYR A 123 3.40 -25.97 27.24
N ALA A 124 3.81 -25.40 26.11
CA ALA A 124 3.12 -25.63 24.83
C ALA A 124 3.78 -26.67 23.93
N ILE A 125 5.11 -26.83 23.98
CA ILE A 125 5.84 -27.83 23.19
C ILE A 125 5.97 -29.14 23.98
N ASP A 126 6.50 -29.08 25.20
CA ASP A 126 6.78 -30.23 26.06
C ASP A 126 5.54 -30.71 26.85
N ASP A 127 4.40 -30.02 26.69
CA ASP A 127 3.09 -30.35 27.24
C ASP A 127 3.02 -30.44 28.79
N ALA A 128 3.84 -29.66 29.51
CA ALA A 128 3.74 -29.57 30.97
C ALA A 128 2.36 -29.10 31.44
N ASP A 129 1.98 -29.44 32.68
CA ASP A 129 0.71 -29.03 33.27
C ASP A 129 0.70 -27.51 33.51
N ILE A 130 -0.20 -26.80 32.82
CA ILE A 130 -0.39 -25.34 32.94
C ILE A 130 -0.81 -24.96 34.37
N ASN A 131 -1.38 -25.90 35.15
CA ASN A 131 -1.76 -25.62 36.52
C ASN A 131 -0.56 -25.27 37.43
N GLU A 132 0.64 -25.72 37.07
CA GLU A 132 1.89 -25.42 37.76
C GLU A 132 2.44 -24.00 37.47
N ALA A 133 1.95 -23.34 36.41
CA ALA A 133 2.35 -21.98 36.08
C ALA A 133 1.64 -20.95 36.98
N ASP A 134 2.27 -19.78 37.16
CA ASP A 134 1.61 -18.66 37.86
C ASP A 134 0.28 -18.31 37.18
N ALA A 135 -0.73 -17.99 38.01
CA ALA A 135 -2.10 -17.70 37.55
C ALA A 135 -2.17 -16.64 36.44
N GLN A 136 -1.26 -15.66 36.45
CA GLN A 136 -1.18 -14.62 35.44
C GLN A 136 -0.79 -15.11 34.04
N PHE A 137 -0.07 -16.24 33.92
CA PHE A 137 0.39 -16.78 32.65
C PHE A 137 -0.56 -17.83 32.07
N LYS A 138 -1.40 -18.48 32.89
CA LYS A 138 -2.29 -19.58 32.47
C LYS A 138 -3.12 -19.27 31.21
N PRO A 139 -3.77 -18.09 31.07
CA PRO A 139 -4.54 -17.78 29.85
C PRO A 139 -3.69 -17.70 28.58
N TYR A 140 -2.44 -17.23 28.69
CA TYR A 140 -1.52 -17.13 27.57
C TYR A 140 -0.97 -18.50 27.16
N LEU A 141 -0.63 -19.33 28.15
CA LEU A 141 -0.12 -20.69 27.92
C LEU A 141 -1.19 -21.62 27.34
N GLN A 142 -2.46 -21.43 27.74
CA GLN A 142 -3.58 -22.16 27.14
C GLN A 142 -3.70 -21.85 25.64
N LYS A 143 -3.67 -20.56 25.26
CA LYS A 143 -3.65 -20.15 23.84
C LYS A 143 -2.42 -20.68 23.11
N ALA A 144 -1.26 -20.67 23.75
CA ALA A 144 -0.05 -21.20 23.16
C ALA A 144 -0.17 -22.69 22.82
N LYS A 145 -0.72 -23.51 23.73
CA LYS A 145 -1.02 -24.92 23.47
C LYS A 145 -1.95 -25.09 22.27
N GLU A 146 -3.02 -24.31 22.21
CA GLU A 146 -3.98 -24.32 21.09
C GLU A 146 -3.29 -24.01 19.76
N TYR A 147 -2.46 -22.96 19.70
CA TYR A 147 -1.74 -22.58 18.48
C TYR A 147 -0.71 -23.63 18.06
N VAL A 148 0.10 -24.16 18.98
CA VAL A 148 1.05 -25.24 18.70
C VAL A 148 0.31 -26.45 18.12
N ASN A 149 -0.82 -26.84 18.71
CA ASN A 149 -1.62 -27.95 18.22
C ASN A 149 -2.20 -27.67 16.83
N SER A 150 -2.63 -26.44 16.53
CA SER A 150 -3.10 -26.07 15.19
C SER A 150 -2.01 -26.16 14.13
N PHE A 151 -0.74 -25.87 14.45
CA PHE A 151 0.38 -26.10 13.52
C PHE A 151 0.69 -27.59 13.35
N LYS A 152 0.73 -28.35 14.44
CA LYS A 152 1.01 -29.80 14.41
C LYS A 152 -0.07 -30.57 13.65
N ASN A 153 -1.32 -30.13 13.73
CA ASN A 153 -2.49 -30.75 13.09
C ASN A 153 -2.81 -30.17 11.71
N GLN A 154 -1.81 -29.69 10.96
CA GLN A 154 -1.98 -29.30 9.56
C GLN A 154 -2.53 -30.47 8.71
N GLU A 155 -3.35 -30.15 7.71
CA GLU A 155 -4.03 -31.14 6.87
C GLU A 155 -3.61 -31.08 5.39
N GLU A 156 -2.46 -30.49 5.07
CA GLU A 156 -2.05 -30.17 3.68
C GLU A 156 -2.01 -31.40 2.77
N ILE A 157 -1.28 -32.45 3.15
CA ILE A 157 -1.18 -33.68 2.35
C ILE A 157 -2.49 -34.46 2.37
N ILE A 158 -3.14 -34.55 3.54
CA ILE A 158 -4.38 -35.30 3.71
C ILE A 158 -5.48 -34.69 2.83
N ASN A 159 -5.66 -33.38 2.88
CA ASN A 159 -6.70 -32.71 2.10
C ASN A 159 -6.33 -32.59 0.61
N LEU A 160 -5.05 -32.58 0.23
CA LEU A 160 -4.65 -32.79 -1.17
C LEU A 160 -5.13 -34.15 -1.69
N LEU A 161 -4.89 -35.23 -0.94
CA LEU A 161 -5.34 -36.57 -1.32
C LEU A 161 -6.87 -36.67 -1.38
N ARG A 162 -7.58 -36.01 -0.47
CA ARG A 162 -9.06 -35.94 -0.49
C ARG A 162 -9.57 -35.17 -1.70
N ALA A 163 -8.91 -34.07 -2.07
CA ALA A 163 -9.27 -33.29 -3.26
C ALA A 163 -9.10 -34.13 -4.54
N LEU A 164 -8.02 -34.90 -4.64
CA LEU A 164 -7.78 -35.83 -5.75
C LEU A 164 -8.82 -36.98 -5.81
N LYS A 165 -9.43 -37.34 -4.67
CA LYS A 165 -10.55 -38.28 -4.60
C LYS A 165 -11.92 -37.65 -4.90
N GLY A 166 -11.99 -36.35 -5.14
CA GLY A 166 -13.24 -35.62 -5.34
C GLY A 166 -14.06 -35.43 -4.05
N GLU A 167 -13.41 -35.48 -2.88
CA GLU A 167 -14.07 -35.27 -1.59
C GLU A 167 -14.19 -33.78 -1.24
N TYR A 168 -15.13 -33.46 -0.35
CA TYR A 168 -15.27 -32.12 0.22
C TYR A 168 -14.08 -31.75 1.11
N ILE A 169 -13.52 -30.57 0.86
CA ILE A 169 -12.43 -29.99 1.66
C ILE A 169 -13.00 -28.93 2.61
N ASN A 170 -12.68 -29.05 3.89
CA ASN A 170 -13.10 -28.10 4.90
C ASN A 170 -12.63 -26.69 4.54
N THR A 171 -13.48 -25.70 4.81
CA THR A 171 -13.19 -24.29 4.53
C THR A 171 -12.61 -23.59 5.76
N SER A 172 -11.80 -22.56 5.54
CA SER A 172 -11.28 -21.69 6.61
C SER A 172 -11.07 -20.27 6.08
N THR A 173 -10.97 -19.29 6.96
CA THR A 173 -10.50 -17.97 6.55
C THR A 173 -9.02 -18.02 6.20
N GLY A 174 -8.61 -17.43 5.09
CA GLY A 174 -7.19 -17.18 4.81
C GLY A 174 -6.64 -16.03 5.65
N GLY A 175 -5.32 -15.78 5.58
CA GLY A 175 -4.70 -14.59 6.17
C GLY A 175 -3.36 -14.86 6.84
N ASP A 176 -2.85 -13.84 7.54
CA ASP A 176 -1.64 -13.91 8.36
C ASP A 176 -1.98 -14.54 9.72
N SER A 177 -1.36 -15.67 10.08
CA SER A 177 -1.68 -16.42 11.31
C SER A 177 -1.33 -15.68 12.60
N ILE A 178 -0.42 -14.70 12.55
CA ILE A 178 -0.12 -13.83 13.71
C ILE A 178 -1.30 -12.91 14.00
N ARG A 179 -2.01 -12.45 12.95
CA ARG A 179 -3.17 -11.56 13.07
C ARG A 179 -4.48 -12.32 13.23
N ASN A 180 -4.62 -13.42 12.49
CA ASN A 180 -5.81 -14.25 12.45
C ASN A 180 -5.42 -15.71 12.70
N PRO A 181 -5.29 -16.13 13.98
CA PRO A 181 -4.98 -17.51 14.32
C PRO A 181 -6.00 -18.53 13.80
N GLU A 182 -7.23 -18.12 13.46
CA GLU A 182 -8.27 -18.97 12.86
C GLU A 182 -7.94 -19.39 11.42
N SER A 183 -6.87 -18.86 10.83
CA SER A 183 -6.33 -19.35 9.56
C SER A 183 -5.65 -20.72 9.67
N LEU A 184 -5.38 -21.18 10.90
CA LEU A 184 -4.84 -22.51 11.19
C LEU A 184 -5.96 -23.48 11.64
N PRO A 185 -5.81 -24.80 11.42
CA PRO A 185 -4.72 -25.48 10.72
C PRO A 185 -4.72 -25.21 9.20
N THR A 186 -3.55 -25.35 8.58
CA THR A 186 -3.39 -25.25 7.11
C THR A 186 -3.93 -26.50 6.40
N GLY A 187 -3.96 -26.48 5.06
CA GLY A 187 -4.54 -27.55 4.24
C GLY A 187 -6.04 -27.42 4.01
N ARG A 188 -6.62 -26.24 4.23
CA ARG A 188 -8.06 -25.97 4.05
C ARG A 188 -8.37 -25.18 2.79
N ASN A 189 -9.61 -25.24 2.32
CA ASN A 189 -10.09 -24.42 1.22
C ASN A 189 -10.38 -23.00 1.72
N MET A 190 -9.45 -22.09 1.48
CA MET A 190 -9.50 -20.75 2.06
C MET A 190 -10.54 -19.86 1.39
N TYR A 191 -11.23 -19.04 2.18
CA TYR A 191 -12.06 -17.94 1.69
C TYR A 191 -11.63 -16.60 2.32
N GLY A 192 -12.00 -15.52 1.64
CA GLY A 192 -11.75 -14.16 2.09
C GLY A 192 -12.75 -13.66 3.13
N PHE A 193 -12.81 -12.36 3.31
CA PHE A 193 -13.86 -11.69 4.09
C PHE A 193 -14.90 -11.07 3.14
N ASP A 194 -16.04 -10.65 3.69
CA ASP A 194 -17.12 -10.03 2.92
C ASP A 194 -16.69 -8.65 2.35
N PRO A 195 -16.59 -8.51 1.00
CA PRO A 195 -16.12 -7.27 0.38
C PRO A 195 -17.08 -6.09 0.54
N ASN A 196 -18.34 -6.32 0.92
CA ASN A 196 -19.33 -5.25 1.16
C ASN A 196 -19.04 -4.44 2.43
N LYS A 197 -18.12 -4.93 3.28
CA LYS A 197 -17.79 -4.35 4.59
C LYS A 197 -16.53 -3.49 4.55
N VAL A 198 -16.02 -3.15 3.37
CA VAL A 198 -14.79 -2.36 3.19
C VAL A 198 -15.10 -0.88 2.94
N PRO A 199 -14.58 0.05 3.76
CA PRO A 199 -13.85 -0.16 5.00
C PRO A 199 -14.75 -0.49 6.21
N THR A 200 -14.24 -1.30 7.13
CA THR A 200 -14.94 -1.53 8.42
C THR A 200 -14.86 -0.27 9.29
N LYS A 201 -15.76 -0.15 10.28
CA LYS A 201 -15.75 0.98 11.23
C LYS A 201 -14.43 1.12 11.98
N ALA A 202 -13.88 0.01 12.47
CA ALA A 202 -12.57 -0.02 13.14
C ALA A 202 -11.43 0.38 12.19
N ALA A 203 -11.46 -0.09 10.94
CA ALA A 203 -10.49 0.34 9.92
C ALA A 203 -10.61 1.84 9.62
N TYR A 204 -11.82 2.41 9.65
CA TYR A 204 -12.01 3.86 9.51
C TYR A 204 -11.39 4.67 10.64
N GLU A 205 -11.58 4.23 11.89
CA GLU A 205 -10.96 4.88 13.05
C GLU A 205 -9.43 4.85 12.95
N THR A 206 -8.84 3.71 12.63
CA THR A 206 -7.38 3.61 12.43
C THR A 206 -6.89 4.42 11.23
N GLY A 207 -7.55 4.30 10.08
CA GLY A 207 -7.16 4.99 8.84
C GLY A 207 -7.26 6.51 8.95
N SER A 208 -8.32 7.02 9.58
CA SER A 208 -8.51 8.45 9.83
C SER A 208 -7.41 9.04 10.71
N LYS A 209 -7.06 8.35 11.81
CA LYS A 209 -5.97 8.77 12.70
C LYS A 209 -4.63 8.81 11.98
N LEU A 210 -4.27 7.75 11.25
CA LEU A 210 -3.02 7.69 10.49
C LEU A 210 -2.93 8.80 9.43
N MET A 211 -4.04 9.07 8.74
CA MET A 211 -4.07 10.11 7.71
C MET A 211 -4.02 11.51 8.31
N GLU A 212 -4.67 11.75 9.45
CA GLU A 212 -4.58 13.01 10.17
C GLU A 212 -3.14 13.29 10.62
N GLU A 213 -2.48 12.31 11.26
CA GLU A 213 -1.08 12.41 11.67
C GLU A 213 -0.15 12.66 10.46
N PHE A 214 -0.38 11.96 9.35
CA PHE A 214 0.37 12.17 8.11
C PHE A 214 0.22 13.60 7.58
N ILE A 215 -1.01 14.11 7.45
CA ILE A 215 -1.28 15.44 6.93
C ILE A 215 -0.67 16.52 7.84
N GLN A 216 -0.77 16.34 9.16
CA GLN A 216 -0.17 17.26 10.12
C GLN A 216 1.36 17.25 10.04
N ASN A 217 1.99 16.08 9.92
CA ASN A 217 3.44 15.97 9.77
C ASN A 217 3.90 16.56 8.43
N TYR A 218 3.16 16.30 7.34
CA TYR A 218 3.41 16.93 6.05
C TYR A 218 3.36 18.46 6.15
N TYR A 219 2.36 19.02 6.84
CA TYR A 219 2.28 20.47 7.06
C TYR A 219 3.45 21.02 7.88
N LYS A 220 3.86 20.33 8.96
CA LYS A 220 5.02 20.72 9.77
C LYS A 220 6.33 20.73 8.97
N GLU A 221 6.50 19.75 8.08
CA GLU A 221 7.71 19.59 7.28
C GLU A 221 7.78 20.54 6.08
N ASN A 222 6.64 20.82 5.43
CA ASN A 222 6.62 21.52 4.14
C ASN A 222 5.99 22.93 4.25
N GLY A 223 5.37 23.28 5.37
CA GLY A 223 4.70 24.58 5.58
C GLY A 223 3.35 24.73 4.87
N GLU A 224 2.95 23.76 4.05
CA GLU A 224 1.65 23.70 3.37
C GLU A 224 1.03 22.31 3.46
N TYR A 225 -0.31 22.25 3.36
CA TYR A 225 -1.04 20.97 3.32
C TYR A 225 -0.86 20.28 1.97
N PRO A 226 -0.83 18.94 1.91
CA PRO A 226 -0.82 18.23 0.64
C PRO A 226 -2.11 18.56 -0.13
N LYS A 227 -1.97 18.88 -1.41
CA LYS A 227 -3.08 19.20 -2.32
C LYS A 227 -3.59 17.93 -3.00
N LYS A 228 -2.70 16.99 -3.32
CA LYS A 228 -3.04 15.73 -3.99
C LYS A 228 -2.20 14.55 -3.51
N LEU A 229 -2.87 13.44 -3.21
CA LEU A 229 -2.25 12.17 -2.85
C LEU A 229 -2.66 11.08 -3.84
N THR A 230 -1.72 10.21 -4.20
CA THR A 230 -2.01 9.02 -5.01
C THR A 230 -1.93 7.77 -4.12
N PHE A 231 -2.87 6.85 -4.28
CA PHE A 231 -2.93 5.61 -3.49
C PHE A 231 -2.86 4.39 -4.39
N ASN A 232 -2.12 3.38 -3.96
CA ASN A 232 -2.07 2.08 -4.61
C ASN A 232 -2.79 1.02 -3.75
N LEU A 233 -3.87 0.42 -4.26
CA LEU A 233 -4.70 -0.53 -3.51
C LEU A 233 -4.56 -1.95 -4.04
N TRP A 234 -4.30 -2.88 -3.12
CA TRP A 234 -4.10 -4.30 -3.41
C TRP A 234 -5.14 -5.13 -2.69
N SER A 235 -5.66 -6.16 -3.38
CA SER A 235 -6.71 -7.02 -2.82
C SER A 235 -6.26 -7.68 -1.52
N LEU A 236 -5.10 -8.34 -1.51
CA LEU A 236 -4.61 -9.08 -0.35
C LEU A 236 -4.27 -8.18 0.85
N GLU A 237 -3.73 -6.98 0.63
CA GLU A 237 -3.52 -6.01 1.71
C GLU A 237 -4.86 -5.56 2.30
N THR A 238 -5.81 -5.22 1.44
CA THR A 238 -7.17 -4.81 1.83
C THR A 238 -7.87 -5.89 2.67
N MET A 239 -7.65 -7.16 2.31
CA MET A 239 -8.15 -8.30 3.08
C MET A 239 -7.54 -8.43 4.48
N ARG A 240 -6.27 -8.10 4.64
CA ARG A 240 -5.57 -8.20 5.94
C ARG A 240 -5.85 -7.03 6.86
N HIS A 241 -6.07 -5.83 6.31
CA HIS A 241 -6.32 -4.61 7.09
C HIS A 241 -7.77 -4.12 7.05
N HIS A 242 -8.69 -4.86 6.43
CA HIS A 242 -10.13 -4.57 6.40
C HIS A 242 -10.52 -3.15 5.96
N GLY A 243 -9.73 -2.54 5.07
CA GLY A 243 -10.03 -1.24 4.49
C GLY A 243 -9.32 0.00 5.07
N VAL A 244 -8.24 -0.13 5.85
CA VAL A 244 -7.52 1.03 6.43
C VAL A 244 -7.09 2.07 5.37
N VAL A 245 -6.62 1.67 4.19
CA VAL A 245 -6.18 2.63 3.15
C VAL A 245 -7.36 3.30 2.44
N GLU A 246 -8.47 2.59 2.25
CA GLU A 246 -9.72 3.13 1.75
C GLU A 246 -10.27 4.18 2.72
N ALA A 247 -10.15 3.92 4.02
CA ALA A 247 -10.48 4.90 5.05
C ALA A 247 -9.55 6.12 5.02
N GLN A 248 -8.24 5.93 4.81
CA GLN A 248 -7.28 7.02 4.62
C GLN A 248 -7.68 7.91 3.43
N ILE A 249 -8.06 7.32 2.29
CA ILE A 249 -8.54 8.03 1.10
C ILE A 249 -9.80 8.85 1.42
N LEU A 250 -10.81 8.23 2.03
CA LEU A 250 -12.06 8.90 2.39
C LEU A 250 -11.82 10.06 3.36
N TYR A 251 -11.00 9.84 4.39
CA TYR A 251 -10.69 10.87 5.37
C TYR A 251 -9.86 12.01 4.77
N ALA A 252 -8.92 11.74 3.86
CA ALA A 252 -8.15 12.76 3.14
C ALA A 252 -9.08 13.75 2.40
N MET A 253 -10.13 13.23 1.73
CA MET A 253 -11.17 14.04 1.08
C MET A 253 -12.17 14.69 2.06
N GLY A 254 -12.13 14.33 3.36
CA GLY A 254 -13.06 14.81 4.38
C GLY A 254 -14.43 14.14 4.29
N VAL A 255 -14.45 12.82 4.14
CA VAL A 255 -15.64 11.99 3.96
C VAL A 255 -15.62 10.83 4.95
N LYS A 256 -16.81 10.41 5.39
CA LYS A 256 -17.01 9.25 6.26
C LYS A 256 -18.04 8.26 5.68
N PRO A 257 -17.79 6.95 5.75
CA PRO A 257 -18.80 5.95 5.37
C PRO A 257 -20.02 5.97 6.28
N ILE A 258 -21.18 5.62 5.72
CA ILE A 258 -22.41 5.35 6.45
C ILE A 258 -22.62 3.84 6.46
N TRP A 259 -22.46 3.23 7.64
CA TRP A 259 -22.68 1.80 7.85
C TRP A 259 -24.14 1.49 8.18
N ASN A 260 -24.64 0.37 7.66
CA ASN A 260 -25.95 -0.17 7.98
C ASN A 260 -25.91 -0.86 9.35
N GLU A 261 -26.16 -0.10 10.40
CA GLU A 261 -26.17 -0.61 11.79
C GLU A 261 -27.30 -1.63 12.04
N GLN A 262 -28.37 -1.58 11.25
CA GLN A 262 -29.56 -2.42 11.38
C GLN A 262 -29.49 -3.71 10.51
N GLY A 263 -28.55 -3.75 9.57
CA GLY A 263 -28.41 -4.81 8.57
C GLY A 263 -29.62 -5.00 7.63
N PHE A 264 -30.58 -4.09 7.65
CA PHE A 264 -31.76 -4.16 6.80
C PHE A 264 -32.31 -2.75 6.66
N SER A 265 -32.15 -2.15 5.48
CA SER A 265 -32.51 -0.75 5.23
C SER A 265 -33.84 -0.65 4.48
N ASP A 266 -34.57 0.45 4.68
CA ASP A 266 -35.78 0.75 3.88
C ASP A 266 -35.44 0.70 2.39
N LYS A 267 -34.30 1.29 2.00
CA LYS A 267 -33.79 1.30 0.62
C LYS A 267 -33.67 -0.10 0.01
N PHE A 268 -33.22 -1.10 0.78
CA PHE A 268 -33.14 -2.48 0.28
C PHE A 268 -34.53 -3.03 -0.11
N ILE A 269 -35.56 -2.79 0.70
CA ILE A 269 -36.93 -3.23 0.41
C ILE A 269 -37.50 -2.43 -0.77
N GLN A 270 -37.19 -1.14 -0.82
CA GLN A 270 -37.60 -0.25 -1.92
C GLN A 270 -36.99 -0.72 -3.24
N ASP A 271 -35.69 -1.01 -3.27
CA ASP A 271 -34.97 -1.49 -4.45
C ASP A 271 -35.43 -2.91 -4.86
N MET A 272 -35.86 -3.75 -3.92
CA MET A 272 -36.45 -5.06 -4.23
C MET A 272 -37.87 -4.95 -4.78
N ALA A 273 -38.67 -4.01 -4.26
CA ALA A 273 -40.05 -3.80 -4.69
C ALA A 273 -40.15 -3.02 -6.02
N LEU A 274 -39.21 -2.11 -6.27
CA LEU A 274 -39.25 -1.18 -7.40
C LEU A 274 -39.33 -1.91 -8.77
N PRO A 275 -38.52 -2.95 -9.08
CA PRO A 275 -38.66 -3.70 -10.33
C PRO A 275 -40.04 -4.35 -10.49
N MET A 276 -40.62 -4.85 -9.40
CA MET A 276 -41.95 -5.44 -9.40
C MET A 276 -43.03 -4.37 -9.66
N LEU A 277 -42.91 -3.22 -8.99
CA LEU A 277 -43.83 -2.09 -9.16
C LEU A 277 -43.78 -1.49 -10.56
N LYS A 278 -42.60 -1.43 -11.18
CA LYS A 278 -42.41 -0.97 -12.58
C LYS A 278 -43.15 -1.84 -13.60
N ASN A 279 -43.50 -3.09 -13.27
CA ASN A 279 -44.32 -3.94 -14.15
C ASN A 279 -45.80 -3.53 -14.16
N TYR A 280 -46.27 -2.77 -13.16
CA TYR A 280 -47.69 -2.44 -12.98
C TYR A 280 -47.96 -0.93 -12.91
N LEU A 281 -46.93 -0.10 -12.75
CA LEU A 281 -47.04 1.35 -12.56
C LEU A 281 -46.04 2.12 -13.46
N PRO A 282 -46.39 3.32 -13.95
CA PRO A 282 -45.44 4.23 -14.60
C PRO A 282 -44.23 4.54 -13.69
N ASP A 283 -43.03 4.74 -14.26
CA ASP A 283 -41.76 4.82 -13.50
C ASP A 283 -41.79 5.83 -12.34
N PHE A 284 -42.43 6.99 -12.53
CA PHE A 284 -42.58 8.00 -11.47
C PHE A 284 -43.46 7.49 -10.31
N LEU A 285 -44.58 6.82 -10.62
CA LEU A 285 -45.50 6.27 -9.62
C LEU A 285 -44.88 5.04 -8.94
N ALA A 286 -44.16 4.19 -9.68
CA ALA A 286 -43.45 3.05 -9.14
C ALA A 286 -42.38 3.48 -8.12
N LYS A 287 -41.60 4.53 -8.43
CA LYS A 287 -40.62 5.12 -7.51
C LYS A 287 -41.30 5.72 -6.27
N TRP A 288 -42.43 6.40 -6.45
CA TRP A 288 -43.19 6.99 -5.34
C TRP A 288 -43.84 5.93 -4.43
N VAL A 289 -44.41 4.87 -4.99
CA VAL A 289 -44.96 3.75 -4.21
C VAL A 289 -43.84 2.97 -3.52
N ALA A 290 -42.71 2.73 -4.20
CA ALA A 290 -41.57 2.07 -3.61
C ALA A 290 -41.09 2.85 -2.38
N SER A 291 -40.88 4.17 -2.48
CA SER A 291 -40.38 5.00 -1.36
C SER A 291 -41.27 5.01 -0.12
N MET A 292 -42.55 4.62 -0.25
CA MET A 292 -43.49 4.47 0.86
C MET A 292 -43.36 3.13 1.60
N ILE A 293 -42.62 2.16 1.06
CA ILE A 293 -42.37 0.86 1.70
C ILE A 293 -41.21 1.02 2.69
N THR A 294 -41.49 0.73 3.96
CA THR A 294 -40.50 0.78 5.04
C THR A 294 -40.50 -0.52 5.82
N LEU A 295 -39.36 -0.86 6.42
CA LEU A 295 -39.18 -2.07 7.22
C LEU A 295 -40.20 -2.20 8.35
N PRO A 296 -40.49 -1.16 9.16
CA PRO A 296 -41.51 -1.26 10.19
C PRO A 296 -42.89 -1.60 9.65
N ARG A 297 -43.25 -1.09 8.45
CA ARG A 297 -44.54 -1.38 7.80
C ARG A 297 -44.60 -2.82 7.32
N VAL A 298 -43.51 -3.34 6.76
CA VAL A 298 -43.42 -4.74 6.32
C VAL A 298 -43.46 -5.69 7.51
N GLU A 299 -42.72 -5.41 8.58
CA GLU A 299 -42.75 -6.21 9.81
C GLU A 299 -44.14 -6.22 10.45
N PHE A 300 -44.80 -5.06 10.51
CA PHE A 300 -46.18 -4.94 10.99
C PHE A 300 -47.15 -5.82 10.18
N VAL A 301 -47.07 -5.79 8.85
CA VAL A 301 -47.91 -6.65 7.99
C VAL A 301 -47.59 -8.13 8.19
N LEU A 302 -46.32 -8.49 8.35
CA LEU A 302 -45.90 -9.87 8.59
C LEU A 302 -46.31 -10.39 9.98
N ASP A 303 -46.45 -9.51 10.96
CA ASP A 303 -46.96 -9.84 12.31
C ASP A 303 -48.48 -10.08 12.32
N LEU A 304 -49.22 -9.44 11.41
CA LEU A 304 -50.66 -9.65 11.23
C LEU A 304 -50.99 -10.92 10.43
N LEU A 305 -50.01 -11.51 9.72
CA LEU A 305 -50.20 -12.69 8.88
C LEU A 305 -50.01 -14.01 9.63
N PRO A 306 -50.87 -15.04 9.40
CA PRO A 306 -50.70 -16.37 9.98
C PRO A 306 -49.32 -16.96 9.69
N ASN A 307 -48.76 -17.70 10.66
CA ASN A 307 -47.39 -18.27 10.59
C ASN A 307 -47.07 -19.05 9.31
N ARG A 308 -48.06 -19.68 8.65
CA ARG A 308 -47.88 -20.38 7.38
C ARG A 308 -47.39 -19.46 6.24
N PHE A 309 -47.69 -18.16 6.31
CA PHE A 309 -47.31 -17.16 5.31
C PHE A 309 -46.18 -16.23 5.79
N SER A 310 -46.06 -15.98 7.09
CA SER A 310 -45.06 -15.03 7.64
C SER A 310 -43.72 -15.66 8.07
N LYS A 311 -43.64 -16.99 8.30
CA LYS A 311 -42.44 -17.65 8.83
C LYS A 311 -41.21 -17.58 7.92
N LYS A 312 -41.37 -17.82 6.61
CA LYS A 312 -40.27 -17.76 5.64
C LYS A 312 -39.79 -16.31 5.40
N PRO A 313 -40.67 -15.31 5.18
CA PRO A 313 -40.29 -13.90 5.12
C PRO A 313 -39.58 -13.40 6.39
N LYS A 314 -40.09 -13.72 7.58
CA LYS A 314 -39.46 -13.33 8.86
C LYS A 314 -38.05 -13.91 9.01
N LYS A 315 -37.83 -15.17 8.63
CA LYS A 315 -36.48 -15.78 8.60
C LYS A 315 -35.57 -15.10 7.59
N MET A 316 -36.08 -14.73 6.41
CA MET A 316 -35.29 -13.98 5.42
C MET A 316 -34.90 -12.60 5.92
N ILE A 317 -35.83 -11.85 6.55
CA ILE A 317 -35.55 -10.55 7.16
C ILE A 317 -34.50 -10.69 8.28
N ALA A 318 -34.64 -11.69 9.16
CA ALA A 318 -33.67 -11.92 10.23
C ALA A 318 -32.29 -12.30 9.70
N HIS A 319 -32.22 -13.14 8.66
CA HIS A 319 -30.96 -13.51 8.01
C HIS A 319 -30.31 -12.31 7.35
N ALA A 320 -31.06 -11.53 6.58
CA ALA A 320 -30.56 -10.33 5.92
C ALA A 320 -30.13 -9.24 6.93
N LYS A 321 -30.89 -9.03 8.02
CA LYS A 321 -30.50 -8.21 9.18
C LYS A 321 -29.13 -8.59 9.75
N SER A 322 -28.80 -9.88 9.74
CA SER A 322 -27.48 -10.36 10.20
C SER A 322 -26.42 -10.23 9.11
N ALA A 323 -26.77 -10.52 7.85
CA ALA A 323 -25.83 -10.56 6.73
C ALA A 323 -25.32 -9.16 6.36
N ASN A 324 -26.25 -8.21 6.18
CA ASN A 324 -25.95 -6.88 5.66
C ASN A 324 -25.58 -5.88 6.78
N LYS A 325 -25.46 -6.34 8.03
CA LYS A 325 -25.05 -5.49 9.14
C LYS A 325 -23.58 -5.11 8.95
N GLY A 326 -23.31 -3.80 9.00
CA GLY A 326 -22.00 -3.26 8.70
C GLY A 326 -21.72 -3.07 7.21
N ASP A 327 -22.68 -3.32 6.33
CA ASP A 327 -22.58 -2.92 4.93
C ASP A 327 -22.55 -1.40 4.81
N ILE A 328 -21.86 -0.90 3.80
CA ILE A 328 -21.77 0.53 3.55
C ILE A 328 -22.83 0.94 2.55
N VAL A 329 -23.73 1.84 2.97
CA VAL A 329 -24.87 2.26 2.14
C VAL A 329 -24.59 3.54 1.36
N ASP A 330 -23.78 4.43 1.92
CA ASP A 330 -23.38 5.69 1.30
C ASP A 330 -22.20 6.32 2.06
N VAL A 331 -21.83 7.55 1.70
CA VAL A 331 -20.89 8.39 2.42
C VAL A 331 -21.50 9.74 2.82
N GLU A 332 -21.07 10.25 3.96
CA GLU A 332 -21.36 11.60 4.48
C GLU A 332 -20.13 12.51 4.36
N ILE A 333 -20.37 13.78 4.01
CA ILE A 333 -19.32 14.81 3.94
C ILE A 333 -19.08 15.35 5.35
N ILE A 334 -17.84 15.34 5.81
CA ILE A 334 -17.42 16.02 7.04
C ILE A 334 -17.42 17.53 6.75
N PRO A 335 -18.19 18.36 7.49
CA PRO A 335 -18.18 19.79 7.32
C PRO A 335 -16.79 20.39 7.58
N TYR A 336 -16.42 21.46 6.86
CA TYR A 336 -15.11 22.09 7.04
C TYR A 336 -14.85 22.57 8.48
N SER A 337 -15.91 23.00 9.19
CA SER A 337 -15.83 23.39 10.61
C SER A 337 -15.35 22.26 11.54
N GLU A 338 -15.63 21.01 11.17
CA GLU A 338 -15.16 19.81 11.86
C GLU A 338 -13.80 19.36 11.32
N LEU A 339 -13.63 19.36 9.99
CA LEU A 339 -12.42 18.90 9.31
C LEU A 339 -11.18 19.76 9.63
N LYS A 340 -11.34 21.10 9.71
CA LYS A 340 -10.31 22.09 10.09
C LYS A 340 -9.03 22.08 9.24
N ARG A 341 -9.07 21.50 8.05
CA ARG A 341 -8.00 21.49 7.04
C ARG A 341 -8.59 21.40 5.64
N PRO A 342 -7.84 21.78 4.59
CA PRO A 342 -8.26 21.57 3.22
C PRO A 342 -8.59 20.11 2.91
N ARG A 343 -9.52 19.90 1.98
CA ARG A 343 -9.77 18.57 1.41
C ARG A 343 -8.65 18.26 0.42
N VAL A 344 -8.09 17.07 0.52
CA VAL A 344 -6.98 16.62 -0.33
C VAL A 344 -7.56 15.85 -1.53
N ASP A 345 -7.11 16.16 -2.74
CA ASP A 345 -7.48 15.38 -3.92
C ASP A 345 -6.81 14.01 -3.90
N THR A 346 -7.49 12.99 -4.41
CA THR A 346 -6.99 11.61 -4.33
C THR A 346 -7.05 10.92 -5.68
N VAL A 347 -5.95 10.33 -6.13
CA VAL A 347 -5.91 9.42 -7.29
C VAL A 347 -5.72 8.00 -6.79
N ILE A 348 -6.45 7.04 -7.35
CA ILE A 348 -6.57 5.69 -6.79
C ILE A 348 -6.23 4.67 -7.88
N SER A 349 -5.06 4.06 -7.79
CA SER A 349 -4.59 2.99 -8.68
C SER A 349 -4.82 1.63 -8.03
N ILE A 350 -5.72 0.82 -8.57
CA ILE A 350 -6.13 -0.46 -7.97
C ILE A 350 -5.65 -1.65 -8.80
N THR A 351 -5.07 -2.70 -8.22
CA THR A 351 -4.65 -3.88 -9.00
C THR A 351 -5.83 -4.56 -9.69
N GLY A 352 -5.57 -5.37 -10.73
CA GLY A 352 -6.64 -6.14 -11.40
C GLY A 352 -7.38 -7.06 -10.43
N LEU A 353 -6.66 -7.69 -9.49
CA LEU A 353 -7.28 -8.51 -8.45
C LEU A 353 -8.15 -7.67 -7.50
N TYR A 354 -7.74 -6.44 -7.16
CA TYR A 354 -8.58 -5.53 -6.37
C TYR A 354 -9.87 -5.17 -7.12
N ARG A 355 -9.78 -4.86 -8.42
CA ARG A 355 -10.93 -4.58 -9.29
C ARG A 355 -11.98 -5.70 -9.20
N ASP A 356 -11.51 -6.95 -9.27
CA ASP A 356 -12.40 -8.11 -9.30
C ASP A 356 -12.93 -8.49 -7.91
N THR A 357 -12.18 -8.20 -6.85
CA THR A 357 -12.56 -8.54 -5.47
C THR A 357 -13.45 -7.48 -4.81
N PHE A 358 -13.22 -6.19 -5.08
CA PHE A 358 -13.83 -5.07 -4.34
C PHE A 358 -14.58 -4.05 -5.22
N PRO A 359 -15.50 -4.47 -6.12
CA PRO A 359 -16.28 -3.53 -6.93
C PRO A 359 -17.09 -2.55 -6.08
N GLN A 360 -17.60 -2.98 -4.91
CA GLN A 360 -18.35 -2.08 -4.03
C GLN A 360 -17.48 -0.97 -3.42
N ALA A 361 -16.24 -1.28 -3.04
CA ALA A 361 -15.30 -0.27 -2.53
C ALA A 361 -14.93 0.73 -3.63
N ILE A 362 -14.74 0.28 -4.88
CA ILE A 362 -14.52 1.16 -6.05
C ILE A 362 -15.69 2.14 -6.19
N LYS A 363 -16.92 1.62 -6.16
CA LYS A 363 -18.13 2.43 -6.27
C LYS A 363 -18.26 3.43 -5.11
N LEU A 364 -17.92 3.01 -3.89
CA LEU A 364 -17.92 3.88 -2.71
C LEU A 364 -16.94 5.05 -2.88
N LEU A 365 -15.70 4.75 -3.24
CA LEU A 365 -14.64 5.75 -3.45
C LEU A 365 -15.01 6.72 -4.59
N ALA A 366 -15.50 6.20 -5.71
CA ALA A 366 -15.92 7.03 -6.84
C ALA A 366 -17.12 7.93 -6.49
N LYS A 367 -18.09 7.43 -5.72
CA LYS A 367 -19.21 8.26 -5.20
C LYS A 367 -18.73 9.35 -4.24
N ALA A 368 -17.75 9.05 -3.38
CA ALA A 368 -17.16 10.03 -2.49
C ALA A 368 -16.50 11.17 -3.27
N VAL A 369 -15.70 10.82 -4.28
CA VAL A 369 -15.08 11.80 -5.18
C VAL A 369 -16.13 12.65 -5.89
N GLU A 370 -17.18 12.05 -6.46
CA GLU A 370 -18.24 12.80 -7.16
C GLU A 370 -18.97 13.77 -6.23
N LYS A 371 -19.28 13.36 -5.00
CA LYS A 371 -19.91 14.23 -3.99
C LYS A 371 -19.01 15.40 -3.61
N VAL A 372 -17.73 15.13 -3.33
CA VAL A 372 -16.78 16.17 -2.91
C VAL A 372 -16.41 17.10 -4.06
N ALA A 373 -16.28 16.60 -5.29
CA ALA A 373 -16.00 17.39 -6.48
C ALA A 373 -17.13 18.36 -6.86
N LYS A 374 -18.33 18.26 -6.26
CA LYS A 374 -19.44 19.20 -6.44
C LYS A 374 -19.48 20.31 -5.37
N LEU A 375 -18.67 20.19 -4.31
CA LEU A 375 -18.60 21.19 -3.24
C LEU A 375 -17.72 22.37 -3.65
N LYS A 376 -18.35 23.50 -3.94
CA LYS A 376 -17.68 24.76 -4.34
C LYS A 376 -17.06 25.47 -3.14
N GLU A 377 -16.02 24.87 -2.58
CA GLU A 377 -15.25 25.39 -1.44
C GLU A 377 -13.85 25.80 -1.90
N GLU A 378 -13.32 26.94 -1.42
CA GLU A 378 -11.99 27.43 -1.79
C GLU A 378 -10.86 26.48 -1.37
N HIS A 379 -11.06 25.76 -0.26
CA HIS A 379 -10.10 24.82 0.31
C HIS A 379 -10.36 23.36 -0.11
N ASN A 380 -11.09 23.15 -1.22
CA ASN A 380 -11.39 21.81 -1.74
C ASN A 380 -10.57 21.50 -2.99
N ASN A 381 -9.43 20.83 -2.79
CA ASN A 381 -8.54 20.47 -3.91
C ASN A 381 -9.18 19.48 -4.88
N VAL A 382 -10.16 18.68 -4.45
CA VAL A 382 -10.91 17.77 -5.34
C VAL A 382 -11.71 18.57 -6.37
N TYR A 383 -12.45 19.59 -5.92
CA TYR A 383 -13.21 20.50 -6.78
C TYR A 383 -12.29 21.29 -7.72
N ILE A 384 -11.22 21.87 -7.18
CA ILE A 384 -10.25 22.67 -7.95
C ILE A 384 -9.63 21.83 -9.08
N ASN A 385 -9.17 20.61 -8.77
CA ASN A 385 -8.56 19.75 -9.78
C ASN A 385 -9.61 19.23 -10.79
N ALA A 386 -10.83 18.91 -10.35
CA ALA A 386 -11.91 18.53 -11.26
C ALA A 386 -12.21 19.65 -12.27
N GLN A 387 -12.32 20.91 -11.83
CA GLN A 387 -12.50 22.06 -12.73
C GLN A 387 -11.33 22.20 -13.72
N SER A 388 -10.09 22.04 -13.25
CA SER A 388 -8.91 22.10 -14.12
C SER A 388 -8.90 20.99 -15.17
N ILE A 389 -9.26 19.76 -14.80
CA ILE A 389 -9.36 18.63 -15.74
C ILE A 389 -10.50 18.87 -16.73
N GLN A 390 -11.67 19.29 -16.26
CA GLN A 390 -12.82 19.57 -17.11
C GLN A 390 -12.47 20.59 -18.20
N GLN A 391 -11.85 21.71 -17.82
CA GLN A 391 -11.42 22.73 -18.76
C GLN A 391 -10.46 22.16 -19.82
N LYS A 392 -9.44 21.41 -19.39
CA LYS A 392 -8.48 20.77 -20.31
C LYS A 392 -9.12 19.76 -21.27
N LEU A 393 -10.20 19.08 -20.85
CA LEU A 393 -10.93 18.15 -21.71
C LEU A 393 -11.79 18.88 -22.73
N LEU A 394 -12.41 20.01 -22.35
CA LEU A 394 -13.14 20.88 -23.27
C LEU A 394 -12.21 21.49 -24.33
N GLU A 395 -11.00 21.91 -23.94
CA GLU A 395 -9.95 22.38 -24.86
C GLU A 395 -9.48 21.28 -25.84
N GLN A 396 -9.71 20.01 -25.51
CA GLN A 396 -9.45 18.86 -26.38
C GLN A 396 -10.68 18.47 -27.24
N ASN A 397 -11.70 19.33 -27.30
CA ASN A 397 -12.95 19.13 -28.04
C ASN A 397 -13.81 17.94 -27.58
N LEU A 398 -13.69 17.53 -26.31
CA LEU A 398 -14.65 16.58 -25.75
C LEU A 398 -15.98 17.27 -25.48
N SER A 399 -17.07 16.49 -25.51
CA SER A 399 -18.40 16.99 -25.18
C SER A 399 -18.45 17.50 -23.73
N VAL A 400 -19.34 18.45 -23.43
CA VAL A 400 -19.51 18.97 -22.06
C VAL A 400 -19.90 17.85 -21.10
N GLU A 401 -20.69 16.88 -21.56
CA GLU A 401 -21.12 15.72 -20.79
C GLU A 401 -19.93 14.80 -20.44
N ASP A 402 -19.10 14.46 -21.43
CA ASP A 402 -17.90 13.65 -21.21
C ASP A 402 -16.90 14.37 -20.33
N ALA A 403 -16.62 15.66 -20.59
CA ALA A 403 -15.70 16.45 -19.81
C ALA A 403 -16.14 16.54 -18.34
N THR A 404 -17.44 16.71 -18.09
CA THR A 404 -18.01 16.73 -16.72
C THR A 404 -17.82 15.38 -16.04
N THR A 405 -18.19 14.29 -16.71
CA THR A 405 -18.07 12.93 -16.16
C THR A 405 -16.61 12.58 -15.86
N LEU A 406 -15.74 12.71 -16.86
CA LEU A 406 -14.32 12.35 -16.78
C LEU A 406 -13.54 13.21 -15.78
N SER A 407 -13.95 14.46 -15.55
CA SER A 407 -13.29 15.35 -14.57
C SER A 407 -13.38 14.86 -13.11
N THR A 408 -14.38 14.02 -12.81
CA THR A 408 -14.61 13.45 -11.47
C THR A 408 -14.03 12.04 -11.32
N ILE A 409 -13.39 11.51 -12.37
CA ILE A 409 -12.77 10.20 -12.32
C ILE A 409 -11.45 10.26 -11.55
N ARG A 410 -11.29 9.35 -10.58
CA ARG A 410 -10.07 9.17 -9.80
C ARG A 410 -9.62 7.72 -9.63
N VAL A 411 -10.43 6.73 -10.02
CA VAL A 411 -10.11 5.30 -9.86
C VAL A 411 -9.67 4.70 -11.19
N PHE A 412 -8.50 4.07 -11.20
CA PHE A 412 -7.84 3.50 -12.39
C PHE A 412 -7.33 2.08 -12.14
N SER A 413 -7.45 1.21 -13.15
CA SER A 413 -6.99 -0.18 -13.14
C SER A 413 -6.62 -0.69 -14.54
N ASN A 414 -6.34 -1.99 -14.63
CA ASN A 414 -6.27 -2.71 -15.90
C ASN A 414 -7.66 -2.83 -16.54
N LYS A 415 -7.66 -3.08 -17.85
CA LYS A 415 -8.84 -3.57 -18.56
C LYS A 415 -9.40 -4.82 -17.87
N THR A 416 -10.73 -4.94 -17.75
CA THR A 416 -11.39 -6.13 -17.23
C THR A 416 -10.91 -7.39 -17.95
N GLY A 417 -10.54 -8.41 -17.18
CA GLY A 417 -9.95 -9.67 -17.68
C GLY A 417 -8.43 -9.64 -17.84
N TYR A 418 -7.79 -8.48 -17.71
CA TYR A 418 -6.34 -8.31 -17.75
C TYR A 418 -5.77 -7.97 -16.37
N TYR A 419 -4.53 -8.41 -16.16
CA TYR A 419 -3.71 -8.26 -14.95
C TYR A 419 -2.27 -7.92 -15.35
N GLY A 420 -1.45 -7.51 -14.39
CA GLY A 420 -0.09 -7.02 -14.61
C GLY A 420 0.00 -5.50 -14.54
N SER A 421 1.22 -5.00 -14.39
CA SER A 421 1.52 -3.57 -14.32
C SER A 421 1.86 -2.95 -15.68
N GLY A 422 2.27 -3.78 -16.64
CA GLY A 422 2.81 -3.34 -17.93
C GLY A 422 4.33 -3.09 -17.92
N VAL A 423 5.04 -3.30 -16.80
CA VAL A 423 6.47 -2.97 -16.68
C VAL A 423 7.43 -4.16 -16.79
N ASN A 424 6.97 -5.29 -17.32
CA ASN A 424 7.71 -6.56 -17.39
C ASN A 424 9.04 -6.47 -18.18
N LYS A 425 9.26 -5.40 -18.96
CA LYS A 425 10.49 -5.21 -19.75
C LYS A 425 11.69 -4.75 -18.91
N ILE A 426 11.48 -4.37 -17.64
CA ILE A 426 12.52 -3.88 -16.74
C ILE A 426 13.68 -4.89 -16.56
N GLU A 427 13.40 -6.18 -16.66
CA GLU A 427 14.41 -7.23 -16.47
C GLU A 427 15.43 -7.28 -17.62
N LYS A 428 15.02 -6.88 -18.82
CA LYS A 428 15.76 -7.02 -20.09
C LYS A 428 16.67 -5.83 -20.36
N THR A 429 17.73 -5.72 -19.58
CA THR A 429 18.68 -4.59 -19.59
C THR A 429 19.44 -4.42 -20.91
N GLU A 430 19.51 -5.46 -21.75
CA GLU A 430 20.06 -5.40 -23.09
C GLU A 430 19.26 -4.45 -24.00
N ASN A 431 17.95 -4.29 -23.74
CA ASN A 431 17.05 -3.44 -24.52
C ASN A 431 16.98 -2.00 -24.00
N PHE A 432 17.68 -1.67 -22.91
CA PHE A 432 17.64 -0.32 -22.36
C PHE A 432 18.31 0.65 -23.32
N THR A 433 17.54 1.68 -23.71
CA THR A 433 17.93 2.87 -24.47
C THR A 433 17.79 4.10 -23.58
N GLN A 434 18.28 5.27 -24.01
CA GLN A 434 18.21 6.49 -23.21
C GLN A 434 16.78 6.86 -22.74
N ASP A 435 15.76 6.40 -23.47
CA ASP A 435 14.35 6.65 -23.21
C ASP A 435 13.62 5.46 -22.54
N ALA A 436 14.35 4.47 -22.01
CA ALA A 436 13.76 3.27 -21.42
C ALA A 436 12.75 3.59 -20.30
N ASP A 437 13.12 4.48 -19.37
CA ASP A 437 12.25 4.98 -18.30
C ASP A 437 10.93 5.56 -18.85
N GLU A 438 10.99 6.36 -19.92
CA GLU A 438 9.81 6.96 -20.53
C GLU A 438 8.92 5.91 -21.21
N GLN A 439 9.53 4.92 -21.88
CA GLN A 439 8.77 3.82 -22.49
C GLN A 439 8.08 2.95 -21.43
N ILE A 440 8.76 2.65 -20.33
CA ILE A 440 8.18 1.89 -19.21
C ILE A 440 7.01 2.66 -18.60
N ALA A 441 7.16 3.98 -18.40
CA ALA A 441 6.08 4.83 -17.90
C ALA A 441 4.87 4.85 -18.86
N LYS A 442 5.10 4.95 -20.17
CA LYS A 442 4.04 4.89 -21.19
C LYS A 442 3.32 3.55 -21.19
N ASP A 443 4.06 2.45 -21.11
CA ASP A 443 3.50 1.10 -21.05
C ASP A 443 2.64 0.94 -19.78
N TYR A 444 3.11 1.42 -18.63
CA TYR A 444 2.34 1.45 -17.39
C TYR A 444 1.04 2.26 -17.51
N LEU A 445 1.11 3.52 -17.98
CA LEU A 445 -0.05 4.39 -18.13
C LEU A 445 -1.10 3.80 -19.08
N LYS A 446 -0.64 3.20 -20.18
CA LYS A 446 -1.51 2.52 -21.15
C LYS A 446 -2.20 1.31 -20.54
N GLU A 447 -1.46 0.45 -19.86
CA GLU A 447 -1.98 -0.78 -19.27
C GLU A 447 -2.95 -0.49 -18.11
N ARG A 448 -2.69 0.57 -17.34
CA ARG A 448 -3.35 0.87 -16.06
C ARG A 448 -4.34 2.04 -16.13
N GLY A 449 -4.50 2.68 -17.27
CA GLY A 449 -5.33 3.87 -17.43
C GLY A 449 -6.83 3.62 -17.61
N TYR A 450 -7.33 2.39 -17.42
CA TYR A 450 -8.77 2.12 -17.53
C TYR A 450 -9.48 2.63 -16.29
N TYR A 451 -10.53 3.43 -16.48
CA TYR A 451 -11.15 4.13 -15.36
C TYR A 451 -12.45 3.49 -14.86
N PHE A 452 -12.78 3.83 -13.61
CA PHE A 452 -13.96 3.36 -12.90
C PHE A 452 -14.63 4.56 -12.20
N GLY A 453 -15.86 4.90 -12.61
CA GLY A 453 -16.65 6.00 -12.07
C GLY A 453 -17.68 5.56 -11.03
N SER A 454 -18.53 6.49 -10.57
CA SER A 454 -19.64 6.19 -9.66
C SER A 454 -20.78 5.43 -10.36
N ASP A 455 -20.92 5.62 -11.68
CA ASP A 455 -21.76 4.83 -12.56
C ASP A 455 -20.99 3.64 -13.15
N GLU A 456 -21.50 2.43 -12.92
CA GLU A 456 -20.93 1.19 -13.42
C GLU A 456 -20.96 1.10 -14.96
N GLY A 457 -21.91 1.80 -15.61
CA GLY A 457 -21.96 1.91 -17.07
C GLY A 457 -20.75 2.62 -17.68
N SER A 458 -20.01 3.39 -16.87
CA SER A 458 -18.77 4.09 -17.27
C SER A 458 -17.50 3.27 -17.07
N TRP A 459 -17.58 2.10 -16.44
CA TRP A 459 -16.40 1.32 -16.05
C TRP A 459 -15.67 0.71 -17.23
N ASN A 460 -14.40 0.37 -17.00
CA ASN A 460 -13.56 -0.37 -17.93
C ASN A 460 -13.41 0.32 -19.30
N LYS A 461 -13.27 1.65 -19.27
CA LYS A 461 -13.10 2.48 -20.47
C LYS A 461 -11.76 3.21 -20.44
N GLN A 462 -11.24 3.45 -21.64
CA GLN A 462 -10.19 4.42 -21.94
C GLN A 462 -10.69 5.26 -23.12
N ILE A 463 -10.40 6.55 -23.11
CA ILE A 463 -10.77 7.43 -24.23
C ILE A 463 -9.54 7.60 -25.12
N ALA A 464 -9.67 7.23 -26.39
CA ALA A 464 -8.58 7.35 -27.34
C ALA A 464 -8.11 8.81 -27.44
N GLY A 465 -6.79 9.02 -27.42
CA GLY A 465 -6.18 10.35 -27.48
C GLY A 465 -6.28 11.17 -26.19
N VAL A 466 -6.88 10.65 -25.12
CA VAL A 466 -7.01 11.34 -23.83
C VAL A 466 -6.29 10.55 -22.75
N ASP A 467 -5.16 11.07 -22.30
CA ASP A 467 -4.36 10.49 -21.22
C ASP A 467 -4.92 10.89 -19.84
N LEU A 468 -6.15 10.46 -19.55
CA LEU A 468 -6.87 10.86 -18.33
C LEU A 468 -6.14 10.46 -17.06
N TYR A 469 -5.48 9.31 -17.07
CA TYR A 469 -4.73 8.83 -15.91
C TYR A 469 -3.51 9.73 -15.64
N ALA A 470 -2.74 10.07 -16.67
CA ALA A 470 -1.61 11.00 -16.56
C ALA A 470 -2.06 12.40 -16.08
N LYS A 471 -3.19 12.92 -16.59
CA LYS A 471 -3.78 14.19 -16.14
C LYS A 471 -4.11 14.19 -14.65
N ASN A 472 -4.57 13.06 -14.12
CA ASN A 472 -4.86 12.90 -12.69
C ASN A 472 -3.59 12.78 -11.86
N LEU A 473 -2.62 11.98 -12.30
CA LEU A 473 -1.34 11.76 -11.62
C LEU A 473 -0.45 13.02 -11.52
N SER A 474 -0.52 13.91 -12.51
CA SER A 474 0.25 15.16 -12.50
C SER A 474 -0.02 15.99 -11.23
N LYS A 475 1.03 16.57 -10.65
CA LYS A 475 1.02 17.33 -9.39
C LYS A 475 0.62 16.48 -8.18
N THR A 476 1.02 15.21 -8.15
CA THR A 476 0.90 14.38 -6.95
C THR A 476 2.00 14.76 -5.95
N ASP A 477 1.61 15.08 -4.72
CA ASP A 477 2.54 15.46 -3.66
C ASP A 477 3.19 14.23 -3.01
N ALA A 478 2.41 13.15 -2.86
CA ALA A 478 2.91 11.87 -2.35
C ALA A 478 2.11 10.67 -2.86
N VAL A 479 2.77 9.52 -2.95
CA VAL A 479 2.17 8.21 -3.27
C VAL A 479 2.17 7.33 -2.02
N ILE A 480 1.05 6.69 -1.73
CA ILE A 480 0.86 5.87 -0.53
C ILE A 480 0.48 4.44 -0.92
N PHE A 481 1.14 3.48 -0.27
CA PHE A 481 0.87 2.06 -0.37
C PHE A 481 0.86 1.43 1.04
N SER A 482 0.24 0.26 1.24
CA SER A 482 0.20 -0.41 2.53
C SER A 482 1.01 -1.70 2.58
N ARG A 483 1.53 -1.98 3.77
CA ARG A 483 2.09 -3.29 4.14
C ARG A 483 1.56 -3.71 5.49
N SER A 484 0.87 -4.83 5.53
CA SER A 484 0.22 -5.37 6.73
C SER A 484 0.80 -6.70 7.21
N SER A 485 1.59 -7.41 6.41
CA SER A 485 2.19 -8.69 6.79
C SER A 485 3.69 -8.57 7.00
N ASN A 486 4.24 -9.37 7.92
CA ASN A 486 5.68 -9.53 8.10
C ASN A 486 6.28 -10.56 7.12
N LEU A 487 5.45 -11.36 6.45
CA LEU A 487 5.89 -12.32 5.44
C LEU A 487 6.32 -11.63 4.14
N TYR A 488 5.57 -10.60 3.74
CA TYR A 488 5.72 -9.88 2.47
C TYR A 488 6.31 -8.49 2.69
N GLY A 489 7.35 -8.18 1.93
CA GLY A 489 8.07 -6.91 1.95
C GLY A 489 7.95 -6.16 0.61
N MET A 490 8.93 -5.32 0.34
CA MET A 490 9.09 -4.59 -0.91
C MET A 490 9.91 -5.37 -1.93
N LEU A 491 10.73 -6.32 -1.49
CA LEU A 491 11.60 -7.14 -2.34
C LEU A 491 11.18 -8.61 -2.42
N THR A 492 10.06 -8.98 -1.81
CA THR A 492 9.57 -10.37 -1.80
C THR A 492 8.95 -10.83 -3.12
N SER A 493 8.54 -9.90 -3.97
CA SER A 493 8.06 -10.15 -5.33
C SER A 493 8.28 -8.90 -6.19
N ASP A 494 7.94 -9.00 -7.48
CA ASP A 494 8.02 -7.95 -8.47
C ASP A 494 6.86 -6.95 -8.41
N ASP A 495 5.69 -7.40 -7.96
CA ASP A 495 4.49 -6.57 -7.80
C ASP A 495 4.71 -5.21 -7.10
N PRO A 496 5.49 -5.07 -6.01
CA PRO A 496 5.64 -3.81 -5.29
C PRO A 496 6.29 -2.73 -6.16
N TYR A 497 7.40 -3.03 -6.83
CA TYR A 497 7.98 -2.07 -7.78
C TYR A 497 7.09 -1.95 -9.02
N GLY A 498 6.45 -3.04 -9.45
CA GLY A 498 5.64 -3.08 -10.66
C GLY A 498 4.38 -2.21 -10.58
N TYR A 499 3.68 -2.22 -9.45
CA TYR A 499 2.42 -1.49 -9.27
C TYR A 499 2.58 -0.16 -8.54
N PHE A 500 3.37 -0.15 -7.46
CA PHE A 500 3.55 1.02 -6.61
C PHE A 500 4.79 1.82 -7.02
N GLY A 501 5.95 1.19 -7.19
CA GLY A 501 7.15 1.89 -7.67
C GLY A 501 6.97 2.51 -9.07
N ALA A 502 6.30 1.81 -9.99
CA ALA A 502 6.02 2.32 -11.34
C ALA A 502 5.07 3.53 -11.36
N LEU A 503 4.27 3.77 -10.30
CA LEU A 503 3.55 5.04 -10.15
C LEU A 503 4.54 6.21 -9.99
N SER A 504 5.61 6.00 -9.22
CA SER A 504 6.66 6.99 -9.02
C SER A 504 7.32 7.33 -10.36
N LEU A 505 7.66 6.31 -11.16
CA LEU A 505 8.19 6.49 -12.51
C LEU A 505 7.19 7.20 -13.45
N ALA A 506 5.90 6.84 -13.40
CA ALA A 506 4.88 7.49 -14.22
C ALA A 506 4.70 8.97 -13.85
N ILE A 507 4.67 9.30 -12.56
CA ILE A 507 4.61 10.69 -12.11
C ILE A 507 5.90 11.44 -12.48
N ARG A 508 7.07 10.82 -12.30
CA ARG A 508 8.37 11.39 -12.72
C ARG A 508 8.39 11.68 -14.21
N SER A 509 7.85 10.80 -15.06
CA SER A 509 7.87 11.01 -16.51
C SER A 509 6.97 12.17 -16.93
N ILE A 510 5.86 12.41 -16.21
CA ILE A 510 4.89 13.48 -16.44
C ILE A 510 5.42 14.82 -15.91
N ASP A 511 5.81 14.89 -14.64
CA ASP A 511 6.10 16.15 -13.94
C ASP A 511 7.61 16.44 -13.84
N LYS A 512 8.47 15.52 -14.30
CA LYS A 512 9.95 15.60 -14.19
C LYS A 512 10.44 15.74 -12.74
N LYS A 513 9.61 15.39 -11.76
CA LYS A 513 9.93 15.33 -10.32
C LYS A 513 9.49 13.98 -9.77
N ASN A 514 10.36 13.32 -9.00
CA ASN A 514 9.94 12.15 -8.23
C ASN A 514 8.94 12.59 -7.13
N PRO A 515 7.79 11.91 -7.00
CA PRO A 515 6.92 12.12 -5.85
C PRO A 515 7.57 11.53 -4.59
N LYS A 516 7.20 12.03 -3.41
CA LYS A 516 7.53 11.33 -2.16
C LYS A 516 6.68 10.05 -2.10
N THR A 517 7.27 8.93 -1.68
CA THR A 517 6.55 7.66 -1.55
C THR A 517 6.55 7.18 -0.11
N TYR A 518 5.40 6.70 0.36
CA TYR A 518 5.19 6.27 1.74
C TYR A 518 4.51 4.92 1.82
N ILE A 519 4.87 4.18 2.86
CA ILE A 519 4.22 2.96 3.30
C ILE A 519 3.36 3.27 4.52
N SER A 520 2.06 3.03 4.42
CA SER A 520 1.23 2.77 5.58
C SER A 520 1.64 1.41 6.15
N ASN A 521 2.59 1.46 7.08
CA ASN A 521 3.18 0.30 7.72
C ASN A 521 2.23 -0.15 8.82
N LEU A 522 1.38 -1.11 8.45
CA LEU A 522 0.36 -1.69 9.29
C LEU A 522 0.83 -3.00 9.91
N ARG A 523 2.08 -3.44 9.71
CA ARG A 523 2.61 -4.76 10.12
C ARG A 523 2.55 -5.00 11.63
N ASP A 524 2.61 -3.93 12.42
CA ASP A 524 2.36 -3.95 13.85
C ASP A 524 0.98 -3.38 14.15
N VAL A 525 0.04 -4.23 14.56
CA VAL A 525 -1.35 -3.84 14.83
C VAL A 525 -1.48 -2.81 15.96
N ASN A 526 -0.49 -2.73 16.86
CA ASN A 526 -0.51 -1.80 17.99
C ASN A 526 0.30 -0.51 17.71
N ASN A 527 1.04 -0.47 16.60
CA ASN A 527 1.92 0.64 16.24
C ASN A 527 1.88 0.87 14.73
N ALA A 528 0.67 1.02 14.19
CA ALA A 528 0.49 1.42 12.81
C ALA A 528 1.09 2.82 12.60
N LYS A 529 1.88 3.00 11.55
CA LYS A 529 2.55 4.28 11.25
C LYS A 529 2.70 4.52 9.76
N MET A 530 2.85 5.78 9.39
CA MET A 530 3.34 6.16 8.06
C MET A 530 4.86 6.21 8.08
N GLN A 531 5.49 5.56 7.11
CA GLN A 531 6.94 5.47 6.98
C GLN A 531 7.33 5.80 5.53
N SER A 532 8.45 6.47 5.28
CA SER A 532 8.91 6.65 3.90
C SER A 532 9.27 5.31 3.27
N SER A 533 9.11 5.16 1.95
CA SER A 533 9.48 3.92 1.27
C SER A 533 10.98 3.64 1.38
N ALA A 534 11.82 4.67 1.38
CA ALA A 534 13.27 4.56 1.54
C ALA A 534 13.64 4.02 2.94
N GLU A 535 13.05 4.55 4.00
CA GLU A 535 13.26 4.06 5.36
C GLU A 535 12.76 2.61 5.52
N PHE A 536 11.58 2.30 4.96
CA PHE A 536 11.03 0.94 4.98
C PHE A 536 11.93 -0.05 4.23
N MET A 537 12.40 0.30 3.02
CA MET A 537 13.31 -0.51 2.21
C MET A 537 14.62 -0.78 2.96
N ALA A 538 15.23 0.26 3.52
CA ALA A 538 16.46 0.13 4.30
C ALA A 538 16.28 -0.79 5.52
N GLN A 539 15.17 -0.63 6.26
CA GLN A 539 14.85 -1.48 7.39
C GLN A 539 14.66 -2.94 6.97
N GLU A 540 13.99 -3.20 5.84
CA GLU A 540 13.80 -4.54 5.28
C GLU A 540 15.14 -5.18 4.88
N LEU A 541 16.00 -4.45 4.16
CA LEU A 541 17.34 -4.90 3.79
C LEU A 541 18.15 -5.31 5.02
N ARG A 542 18.22 -4.46 6.04
CA ARG A 542 19.01 -4.73 7.26
C ARG A 542 18.45 -5.87 8.11
N SER A 543 17.13 -5.92 8.29
CA SER A 543 16.50 -6.91 9.17
C SER A 543 16.36 -8.28 8.51
N ARG A 544 16.45 -8.36 7.17
CA ARG A 544 16.25 -9.59 6.41
C ARG A 544 17.45 -9.91 5.52
N TYR A 545 17.60 -9.22 4.40
CA TYR A 545 18.47 -9.65 3.31
C TYR A 545 19.97 -9.47 3.57
N PHE A 546 20.36 -8.55 4.44
CA PHE A 546 21.74 -8.41 4.89
C PHE A 546 21.99 -9.08 6.25
N HIS A 547 20.97 -9.73 6.81
CA HIS A 547 21.03 -10.28 8.16
C HIS A 547 21.57 -11.72 8.13
N PRO A 548 22.65 -12.05 8.88
CA PRO A 548 23.29 -13.36 8.82
C PRO A 548 22.35 -14.52 9.21
N ASN A 549 21.42 -14.31 10.16
CA ASN A 549 20.44 -15.34 10.51
C ASN A 549 19.50 -15.70 9.35
N TRP A 550 19.08 -14.73 8.55
CA TRP A 550 18.22 -15.01 7.40
C TRP A 550 19.01 -15.74 6.31
N ILE A 551 20.24 -15.30 6.04
CA ILE A 551 21.16 -15.95 5.09
C ILE A 551 21.44 -17.40 5.50
N LYS A 552 21.65 -17.64 6.81
CA LYS A 552 21.83 -18.99 7.37
C LYS A 552 20.64 -19.89 7.05
N GLU A 553 19.42 -19.41 7.25
CA GLU A 553 18.22 -20.20 6.97
C GLU A 553 18.02 -20.41 5.47
N MET A 554 18.27 -19.41 4.62
CA MET A 554 18.26 -19.61 3.16
C MET A 554 19.30 -20.63 2.70
N LYS A 555 20.50 -20.61 3.31
CA LYS A 555 21.55 -21.61 3.03
C LYS A 555 21.08 -23.03 3.35
N ALA A 556 20.30 -23.21 4.41
CA ALA A 556 19.73 -24.51 4.76
C ALA A 556 18.73 -25.03 3.72
N GLU A 557 18.16 -24.16 2.88
CA GLU A 557 17.22 -24.53 1.80
C GLU A 557 17.93 -24.88 0.47
N GLY A 558 19.26 -24.86 0.42
CA GLY A 558 20.04 -25.28 -0.75
C GLY A 558 19.71 -24.50 -2.03
N TYR A 559 19.29 -25.20 -3.10
CA TYR A 559 18.98 -24.62 -4.41
C TYR A 559 17.94 -23.49 -4.30
N SER A 560 16.80 -23.77 -3.65
CA SER A 560 15.72 -22.79 -3.52
C SER A 560 16.18 -21.54 -2.76
N GLY A 561 17.08 -21.70 -1.79
CA GLY A 561 17.66 -20.58 -1.04
C GLY A 561 18.44 -19.62 -1.92
N THR A 562 19.27 -20.16 -2.83
CA THR A 562 20.03 -19.32 -3.78
C THR A 562 19.10 -18.56 -4.73
N GLN A 563 17.99 -19.20 -5.16
CA GLN A 563 16.98 -18.54 -6.00
C GLN A 563 16.32 -17.39 -5.27
N ASN A 564 15.98 -17.57 -4.00
CA ASN A 564 15.35 -16.50 -3.22
C ASN A 564 16.26 -15.27 -3.09
N VAL A 565 17.57 -15.47 -2.92
CA VAL A 565 18.54 -14.35 -2.91
C VAL A 565 18.59 -13.66 -4.27
N LEU A 566 18.65 -14.41 -5.38
CA LEU A 566 18.64 -13.84 -6.72
C LEU A 566 17.37 -13.01 -6.99
N ASP A 567 16.20 -13.53 -6.62
CA ASP A 567 14.91 -12.85 -6.80
C ASP A 567 14.89 -11.51 -6.06
N VAL A 568 15.46 -11.45 -4.85
CA VAL A 568 15.59 -10.20 -4.07
C VAL A 568 16.44 -9.18 -4.80
N VAL A 569 17.59 -9.59 -5.35
CA VAL A 569 18.48 -8.70 -6.11
C VAL A 569 17.80 -8.20 -7.39
N ASN A 570 17.05 -9.06 -8.08
CA ASN A 570 16.26 -8.67 -9.26
C ASN A 570 15.13 -7.69 -8.90
N ASN A 571 14.44 -7.90 -7.78
CA ASN A 571 13.41 -6.98 -7.32
C ASN A 571 14.00 -5.64 -6.86
N PHE A 572 15.20 -5.65 -6.27
CA PHE A 572 15.94 -4.45 -5.89
C PHE A 572 16.33 -3.63 -7.12
N TRP A 573 16.76 -4.29 -8.20
CA TRP A 573 16.91 -3.68 -9.51
C TRP A 573 15.60 -3.07 -10.04
N GLY A 574 14.48 -3.78 -9.91
CA GLY A 574 13.17 -3.26 -10.31
C GLY A 574 12.85 -1.93 -9.62
N TRP A 575 13.09 -1.85 -8.31
CA TRP A 575 12.98 -0.63 -7.52
C TRP A 575 13.92 0.48 -7.97
N GLN A 576 15.19 0.15 -8.24
CA GLN A 576 16.19 1.11 -8.71
C GLN A 576 15.75 1.84 -9.99
N VAL A 577 15.11 1.13 -10.92
CA VAL A 577 14.63 1.71 -12.19
C VAL A 577 13.42 2.61 -11.94
N VAL A 578 12.41 2.11 -11.23
CA VAL A 578 11.14 2.84 -11.12
C VAL A 578 11.18 3.98 -10.10
N ASP A 579 11.93 3.82 -9.01
CA ASP A 579 12.06 4.82 -7.94
C ASP A 579 13.50 4.87 -7.38
N PRO A 580 14.41 5.61 -8.04
CA PRO A 580 15.78 5.76 -7.58
C PRO A 580 15.90 6.56 -6.27
N GLY A 581 14.82 7.13 -5.74
CA GLY A 581 14.82 7.75 -4.41
C GLY A 581 14.76 6.73 -3.26
N VAL A 582 14.38 5.48 -3.56
CA VAL A 582 14.22 4.39 -2.57
C VAL A 582 15.48 3.52 -2.47
N VAL A 583 16.32 3.53 -3.52
CA VAL A 583 17.52 2.70 -3.64
C VAL A 583 18.77 3.58 -3.62
N ARG A 584 19.82 3.15 -2.91
CA ARG A 584 21.08 3.89 -2.78
C ARG A 584 22.30 3.06 -3.16
N ASP A 585 23.37 3.73 -3.56
CA ASP A 585 24.65 3.09 -3.90
C ASP A 585 25.23 2.25 -2.76
N ASP A 586 25.11 2.70 -1.50
CA ASP A 586 25.62 1.96 -0.34
C ASP A 586 24.88 0.64 -0.10
N GLN A 587 23.63 0.53 -0.55
CA GLN A 587 22.86 -0.71 -0.44
C GLN A 587 23.27 -1.72 -1.52
N TRP A 588 23.56 -1.27 -2.75
CA TRP A 588 24.18 -2.12 -3.78
C TRP A 588 25.55 -2.61 -3.35
N GLN A 589 26.37 -1.72 -2.77
CA GLN A 589 27.66 -2.11 -2.21
C GLN A 589 27.50 -3.17 -1.11
N GLU A 590 26.54 -3.01 -0.20
CA GLU A 590 26.29 -4.00 0.84
C GLU A 590 25.85 -5.36 0.28
N PHE A 591 25.10 -5.44 -0.83
CA PHE A 591 24.86 -6.72 -1.51
C PHE A 591 26.15 -7.38 -1.99
N PHE A 592 27.07 -6.60 -2.58
CA PHE A 592 28.38 -7.10 -2.99
C PHE A 592 29.18 -7.59 -1.78
N GLU A 593 29.27 -6.79 -0.72
CA GLU A 593 30.01 -7.18 0.49
C GLU A 593 29.45 -8.46 1.11
N VAL A 594 28.12 -8.54 1.26
CA VAL A 594 27.47 -9.67 1.92
C VAL A 594 27.56 -10.94 1.08
N TYR A 595 27.19 -10.90 -0.21
CA TYR A 595 26.98 -12.11 -1.00
C TYR A 595 28.15 -12.51 -1.90
N VAL A 596 29.01 -11.56 -2.29
CA VAL A 596 30.17 -11.82 -3.15
C VAL A 596 31.45 -11.88 -2.32
N ASN A 597 31.68 -10.90 -1.45
CA ASN A 597 32.86 -10.90 -0.56
C ASN A 597 32.68 -11.74 0.70
N ASP A 598 31.47 -12.28 0.93
CA ASP A 598 31.16 -13.10 2.10
C ASP A 598 31.53 -12.40 3.42
N LYS A 599 31.05 -11.16 3.60
CA LYS A 599 31.30 -10.28 4.77
C LYS A 599 31.21 -10.96 6.14
N TYR A 600 30.44 -12.04 6.25
CA TYR A 600 30.19 -12.76 7.50
C TYR A 600 30.93 -14.10 7.61
N ASP A 601 31.82 -14.42 6.67
CA ASP A 601 32.59 -15.68 6.61
C ASP A 601 31.70 -16.93 6.69
N MET A 602 30.60 -16.93 5.93
CA MET A 602 29.57 -17.96 5.98
C MET A 602 29.75 -19.07 4.92
N ASN A 603 30.86 -19.06 4.18
CA ASN A 603 31.14 -19.92 3.03
C ASN A 603 30.03 -19.81 1.97
N LEU A 604 29.65 -18.57 1.61
CA LEU A 604 28.57 -18.32 0.66
C LEU A 604 28.97 -18.73 -0.76
N LYS A 605 30.22 -18.47 -1.16
CA LYS A 605 30.75 -18.92 -2.46
C LYS A 605 30.55 -20.44 -2.64
N GLU A 606 30.99 -21.23 -1.67
CA GLU A 606 30.84 -22.69 -1.72
C GLU A 606 29.36 -23.12 -1.75
N TRP A 607 28.50 -22.45 -0.99
CA TRP A 607 27.08 -22.74 -0.99
C TRP A 607 26.44 -22.53 -2.37
N PHE A 608 26.69 -21.38 -3.01
CA PHE A 608 26.19 -21.11 -4.36
C PHE A 608 26.80 -22.06 -5.37
N GLU A 609 28.11 -22.27 -5.35
CA GLU A 609 28.81 -23.16 -6.27
C GLU A 609 28.31 -24.62 -6.21
N ASN A 610 27.95 -25.11 -5.03
CA ASN A 610 27.43 -26.46 -4.84
C ASN A 610 25.93 -26.56 -5.13
N SER A 611 25.16 -25.49 -4.89
CA SER A 611 23.70 -25.52 -5.01
C SER A 611 23.21 -25.05 -6.36
N ASN A 612 23.66 -23.87 -6.81
CA ASN A 612 23.33 -23.25 -8.08
C ASN A 612 24.32 -22.12 -8.44
N PRO A 613 25.41 -22.40 -9.19
CA PRO A 613 26.40 -21.40 -9.58
C PRO A 613 25.83 -20.34 -10.54
N ASP A 614 24.82 -20.67 -11.36
CA ASP A 614 24.14 -19.73 -12.25
C ASP A 614 23.49 -18.57 -11.48
N ASN A 615 22.98 -18.83 -10.27
CA ASN A 615 22.34 -17.79 -9.47
C ASN A 615 23.36 -16.77 -8.94
N LEU A 616 24.55 -17.21 -8.51
CA LEU A 616 25.61 -16.28 -8.11
C LEU A 616 26.13 -15.47 -9.30
N ALA A 617 26.29 -16.12 -10.47
CA ALA A 617 26.67 -15.43 -11.69
C ALA A 617 25.65 -14.37 -12.11
N GLN A 618 24.34 -14.68 -12.04
CA GLN A 618 23.27 -13.72 -12.35
C GLN A 618 23.20 -12.56 -11.35
N ILE A 619 23.48 -12.79 -10.06
CA ILE A 619 23.59 -11.71 -9.07
C ILE A 619 24.70 -10.73 -9.49
N MET A 620 25.89 -11.25 -9.83
CA MET A 620 27.02 -10.43 -10.27
C MET A 620 26.74 -9.73 -11.61
N GLU A 621 26.10 -10.42 -12.56
CA GLU A 621 25.65 -9.82 -13.82
C GLU A 621 24.69 -8.65 -13.55
N ARG A 622 23.70 -8.83 -12.65
CA ARG A 622 22.75 -7.76 -12.30
C ARG A 622 23.45 -6.54 -11.70
N MET A 623 24.40 -6.75 -10.80
CA MET A 623 25.21 -5.69 -10.20
C MET A 623 26.03 -4.94 -11.27
N LEU A 624 26.70 -5.68 -12.15
CA LEU A 624 27.47 -5.10 -13.26
C LEU A 624 26.58 -4.34 -14.25
N GLU A 625 25.37 -4.81 -14.51
CA GLU A 625 24.38 -4.10 -15.34
C GLU A 625 23.90 -2.81 -14.69
N ALA A 626 23.67 -2.81 -13.37
CA ALA A 626 23.34 -1.60 -12.62
C ALA A 626 24.45 -0.54 -12.72
N ALA A 627 25.72 -0.97 -12.63
CA ALA A 627 26.87 -0.09 -12.84
C ALA A 627 27.00 0.37 -14.30
N ARG A 628 26.84 -0.53 -15.28
CA ARG A 628 26.91 -0.23 -16.72
C ARG A 628 25.90 0.83 -17.14
N LEU A 629 24.68 0.73 -16.61
CA LEU A 629 23.58 1.65 -16.89
C LEU A 629 23.63 2.94 -16.04
N GLY A 630 24.60 3.05 -15.13
CA GLY A 630 24.84 4.24 -14.31
C GLY A 630 23.88 4.40 -13.12
N TYR A 631 23.12 3.36 -12.78
CA TYR A 631 22.24 3.35 -11.62
C TYR A 631 22.97 3.09 -10.31
N TRP A 632 24.10 2.38 -10.36
CA TRP A 632 24.98 2.15 -9.21
C TRP A 632 26.35 2.75 -9.47
N GLN A 633 26.78 3.65 -8.58
CA GLN A 633 28.13 4.21 -8.58
C GLN A 633 28.99 3.48 -7.54
N THR A 634 30.04 2.78 -8.00
CA THR A 634 31.01 2.09 -7.15
C THR A 634 32.43 2.25 -7.70
N ASP A 635 33.43 1.87 -6.92
CA ASP A 635 34.84 1.96 -7.30
C ASP A 635 35.25 0.92 -8.35
N GLU A 636 36.36 1.21 -9.03
CA GLU A 636 36.89 0.34 -10.08
C GLU A 636 37.33 -1.03 -9.55
N ALA A 637 37.73 -1.14 -8.28
CA ALA A 637 38.16 -2.39 -7.69
C ALA A 637 36.98 -3.37 -7.55
N THR A 638 35.82 -2.87 -7.10
CA THR A 638 34.57 -3.63 -6.98
C THR A 638 34.11 -4.14 -8.34
N ILE A 639 34.12 -3.30 -9.38
CA ILE A 639 33.76 -3.72 -10.75
C ILE A 639 34.72 -4.78 -11.27
N LYS A 640 36.03 -4.61 -11.03
CA LYS A 640 37.04 -5.58 -11.44
C LYS A 640 36.84 -6.92 -10.76
N GLU A 641 36.61 -6.93 -9.44
CA GLU A 641 36.37 -8.16 -8.69
C GLU A 641 35.12 -8.89 -9.18
N LEU A 642 34.00 -8.18 -9.36
CA LEU A 642 32.76 -8.77 -9.93
C LEU A 642 33.01 -9.44 -11.28
N LYS A 643 33.75 -8.80 -12.19
CA LYS A 643 34.11 -9.38 -13.51
C LYS A 643 34.98 -10.63 -13.35
N GLU A 644 36.02 -10.58 -12.51
CA GLU A 644 36.94 -11.70 -12.29
C GLU A 644 36.22 -12.92 -11.70
N ARG A 645 35.36 -12.70 -10.70
CA ARG A 645 34.53 -13.75 -10.08
C ARG A 645 33.53 -14.35 -11.06
N TYR A 646 32.88 -13.50 -11.86
CA TYR A 646 31.99 -13.99 -12.92
C TYR A 646 32.73 -14.88 -13.92
N LYS A 647 33.90 -14.45 -14.42
CA LYS A 647 34.73 -15.24 -15.35
C LYS A 647 35.21 -16.57 -14.74
N GLU A 648 35.50 -16.59 -13.44
CA GLU A 648 35.83 -17.82 -12.71
C GLU A 648 34.68 -18.82 -12.79
N LEU A 649 33.45 -18.38 -12.48
CA LEU A 649 32.25 -19.23 -12.55
C LEU A 649 31.95 -19.66 -13.99
N GLU A 650 32.03 -18.75 -14.95
CA GLU A 650 31.85 -19.04 -16.38
C GLU A 650 32.79 -20.17 -16.83
N LYS A 651 34.08 -20.08 -16.50
CA LYS A 651 35.07 -21.10 -16.86
C LYS A 651 34.84 -22.43 -16.14
N LYS A 652 34.49 -22.38 -14.85
CA LYS A 652 34.38 -23.57 -13.99
C LYS A 652 33.08 -24.35 -14.22
N TYR A 653 31.96 -23.64 -14.43
CA TYR A 653 30.61 -24.21 -14.50
C TYR A 653 29.93 -24.05 -15.86
N ASN A 654 30.62 -23.48 -16.87
CA ASN A 654 30.08 -23.24 -18.21
C ASN A 654 28.80 -22.37 -18.18
N ILE A 655 28.79 -21.36 -17.32
CA ILE A 655 27.73 -20.36 -17.22
C ILE A 655 27.66 -19.56 -18.52
N LYS A 656 26.46 -19.16 -18.94
CA LYS A 656 26.26 -18.36 -20.14
C LYS A 656 25.30 -17.21 -19.89
N SER A 657 25.72 -16.00 -20.22
CA SER A 657 24.81 -14.88 -20.38
C SER A 657 24.31 -14.81 -21.83
N TYR A 658 23.07 -14.37 -22.02
CA TYR A 658 22.48 -14.06 -23.33
C TYR A 658 22.43 -12.56 -23.61
N ASN A 659 22.93 -11.74 -22.68
CA ASN A 659 22.99 -10.29 -22.82
C ASN A 659 24.30 -9.87 -23.50
N GLU A 660 24.23 -9.52 -24.78
CA GLU A 660 25.42 -9.15 -25.56
C GLU A 660 26.11 -7.88 -25.02
N LYS A 661 25.36 -6.89 -24.52
CA LYS A 661 25.93 -5.67 -23.92
C LYS A 661 26.69 -5.97 -22.63
N PHE A 662 26.21 -6.96 -21.87
CA PHE A 662 26.93 -7.43 -20.69
C PHE A 662 28.22 -8.17 -21.08
N LYS A 663 28.21 -9.02 -22.11
CA LYS A 663 29.43 -9.68 -22.61
C LYS A 663 30.48 -8.67 -23.06
N GLU A 664 30.08 -7.62 -23.76
CA GLU A 664 30.98 -6.53 -24.14
C GLU A 664 31.61 -5.86 -22.91
N LEU A 665 30.83 -5.60 -21.86
CA LEU A 665 31.34 -5.07 -20.60
C LEU A 665 32.35 -6.04 -19.97
N LEU A 666 32.04 -7.33 -19.93
CA LEU A 666 32.86 -8.37 -19.30
C LEU A 666 34.24 -8.50 -19.98
N GLU A 667 34.30 -8.34 -21.29
CA GLU A 667 35.54 -8.39 -22.08
C GLU A 667 36.29 -7.04 -22.14
N SER A 668 35.65 -5.94 -21.77
CA SER A 668 36.30 -4.64 -21.78
C SER A 668 37.26 -4.42 -20.59
N ASP A 669 38.47 -3.97 -20.90
CA ASP A 669 39.46 -3.47 -19.91
C ASP A 669 39.07 -2.10 -19.32
N LYS A 670 38.07 -1.43 -19.91
CA LYS A 670 37.56 -0.15 -19.42
C LYS A 670 36.69 -0.40 -18.19
N VAL A 671 37.26 -0.11 -17.02
CA VAL A 671 36.59 -0.24 -15.71
C VAL A 671 35.66 0.95 -15.41
N GLY A 672 35.74 2.04 -16.19
CA GLY A 672 34.87 3.20 -16.06
C GLY A 672 34.57 3.86 -17.42
N GLY A 673 33.34 4.35 -17.59
CA GLY A 673 32.96 5.22 -18.72
C GLY A 673 31.67 4.89 -19.45
N PHE A 674 31.06 3.71 -19.24
CA PHE A 674 29.81 3.35 -19.93
C PHE A 674 28.56 4.07 -19.38
N GLY A 675 28.53 4.36 -18.07
CA GLY A 675 27.41 5.05 -17.42
C GLY A 675 27.36 6.57 -17.66
N LEU A 676 28.45 7.22 -18.10
CA LEU A 676 28.52 8.70 -18.18
C LEU A 676 27.53 9.34 -19.18
N ALA A 677 27.06 8.59 -20.18
CA ALA A 677 26.06 9.05 -21.13
C ALA A 677 24.62 8.94 -20.58
N PHE A 678 24.31 7.90 -19.79
CA PHE A 678 23.00 7.71 -19.14
C PHE A 678 22.88 8.51 -17.83
N ALA A 679 23.94 8.53 -17.02
CA ALA A 679 24.01 9.23 -15.73
C ALA A 679 23.75 10.75 -15.85
N LYS A 680 24.11 11.37 -16.99
CA LYS A 680 23.89 12.80 -17.24
C LYS A 680 22.43 13.20 -17.29
N THR A 681 21.49 12.30 -17.58
CA THR A 681 20.05 12.65 -17.67
C THR A 681 19.29 12.26 -16.40
N THR A 682 19.69 11.20 -15.70
CA THR A 682 18.98 10.71 -14.51
C THR A 682 19.49 11.34 -13.20
N ILE A 683 20.81 11.51 -13.04
CA ILE A 683 21.42 12.04 -11.80
C ILE A 683 21.38 13.57 -11.76
N ALA A 684 21.57 14.24 -12.90
CA ALA A 684 21.49 15.71 -12.98
C ALA A 684 20.12 16.25 -12.56
N ASN A 685 19.04 15.48 -12.76
CA ASN A 685 17.69 15.85 -12.35
C ASN A 685 17.39 15.55 -10.86
N ALA A 686 18.11 14.61 -10.23
CA ALA A 686 17.95 14.26 -8.82
C ALA A 686 18.80 15.15 -7.88
N GLN A 687 20.04 15.45 -8.27
CA GLN A 687 20.97 16.22 -7.43
C GLN A 687 20.79 17.75 -7.55
N ALA A 688 20.36 18.26 -8.70
CA ALA A 688 20.11 19.71 -8.86
C ALA A 688 18.96 20.23 -7.96
N LYS A 689 18.04 19.34 -7.55
CA LYS A 689 16.83 19.74 -6.81
C LYS A 689 17.01 19.83 -5.29
N GLN A 690 17.93 19.05 -4.71
CA GLN A 690 18.28 19.19 -3.28
C GLN A 690 18.97 20.52 -2.97
N GLN A 691 19.64 21.15 -3.94
CA GLN A 691 20.28 22.45 -3.77
C GLN A 691 19.38 23.65 -4.11
N GLU A 692 18.37 23.48 -4.97
CA GLU A 692 17.39 24.55 -5.27
C GLU A 692 16.30 24.68 -4.20
N GLU A 693 15.87 23.58 -3.57
CA GLU A 693 14.88 23.63 -2.47
C GLU A 693 15.39 24.40 -1.23
N ALA A 694 16.71 24.62 -1.10
CA ALA A 694 17.30 25.45 -0.05
C ALA A 694 17.29 26.96 -0.34
N LYS A 695 16.97 27.41 -1.57
CA LYS A 695 17.19 28.81 -1.99
C LYS A 695 15.93 29.61 -2.37
N GLU A 696 14.77 29.00 -2.61
CA GLU A 696 13.55 29.75 -2.98
C GLU A 696 12.63 30.13 -1.79
N LEU A 697 13.13 30.03 -0.57
CA LEU A 697 12.52 30.65 0.62
C LEU A 697 12.96 32.12 0.73
N GLN A 698 12.42 33.02 -0.11
CA GLN A 698 12.23 34.47 0.19
C GLN A 698 11.92 35.30 -1.07
N LYS A 699 10.66 35.71 -1.24
CA LYS A 699 10.20 37.11 -1.37
C LYS A 699 8.79 37.18 -1.97
N GLY A 700 7.87 37.81 -1.25
CA GLY A 700 6.56 38.22 -1.75
C GLY A 700 6.43 39.74 -1.82
N GLN A 701 5.45 40.21 -2.60
CA GLN A 701 4.71 41.51 -2.61
C GLN A 701 4.23 41.80 -4.04
N LYS A 702 3.16 42.53 -4.36
CA LYS A 702 1.93 43.07 -3.71
C LYS A 702 1.04 43.55 -4.88
N LEU A 703 -0.28 43.57 -4.68
CA LEU A 703 -1.32 43.93 -5.66
C LEU A 703 -1.38 45.43 -5.98
N GLU A 704 -1.75 45.76 -7.23
CA GLU A 704 -2.43 47.02 -7.59
C GLU A 704 -3.65 46.75 -8.50
N LYS A 705 -4.58 47.70 -8.47
CA LYS A 705 -6.02 47.59 -8.71
C LYS A 705 -6.42 48.61 -9.79
N GLN A 706 -7.20 48.22 -10.80
CA GLN A 706 -7.97 49.10 -11.71
C GLN A 706 -8.81 48.21 -12.63
N GLU A 707 -9.99 48.57 -13.15
CA GLU A 707 -11.03 49.54 -12.82
C GLU A 707 -12.31 49.02 -13.53
N VAL A 708 -13.46 49.31 -12.94
CA VAL A 708 -14.77 48.81 -13.37
C VAL A 708 -15.28 49.65 -14.56
N MET A 709 -15.72 49.00 -15.65
CA MET A 709 -16.63 49.62 -16.62
C MET A 709 -17.96 48.88 -16.70
N LYS A 710 -19.01 49.71 -16.83
CA LYS A 710 -20.42 49.42 -16.67
C LYS A 710 -21.02 48.57 -17.79
N LYS A 711 -22.02 47.83 -17.34
CA LYS A 711 -23.00 46.97 -18.00
C LYS A 711 -23.92 47.75 -18.96
N GLU A 712 -24.23 47.17 -20.11
CA GLU A 712 -25.48 47.41 -20.85
C GLU A 712 -26.38 46.19 -20.68
N ASP A 713 -27.63 46.42 -20.26
CA ASP A 713 -28.62 45.39 -19.96
C ASP A 713 -29.40 44.98 -21.21
N ASP A 714 -29.43 43.68 -21.50
CA ASP A 714 -30.27 43.08 -22.54
C ASP A 714 -31.61 42.59 -21.95
N TYR A 715 -32.70 43.25 -22.30
CA TYR A 715 -34.07 42.97 -21.82
C TYR A 715 -34.79 41.88 -22.62
N ALA A 716 -34.14 41.19 -23.56
CA ALA A 716 -34.76 40.16 -24.39
C ALA A 716 -35.23 38.93 -23.59
N LEU A 717 -34.52 38.54 -22.53
CA LEU A 717 -34.84 37.33 -21.75
C LEU A 717 -36.08 37.51 -20.86
N TYR A 718 -36.31 38.71 -20.33
CA TYR A 718 -37.48 39.02 -19.51
C TYR A 718 -38.77 39.05 -20.33
N PHE A 719 -38.69 39.41 -21.62
CA PHE A 719 -39.83 39.39 -22.53
C PHE A 719 -40.27 37.96 -22.90
N VAL A 720 -39.31 37.04 -23.04
CA VAL A 720 -39.58 35.61 -23.32
C VAL A 720 -40.16 34.90 -22.09
N LEU A 721 -39.65 35.21 -20.89
CA LEU A 721 -40.18 34.67 -19.64
C LEU A 721 -41.60 35.18 -19.33
N ALA A 722 -41.92 36.44 -19.67
CA ALA A 722 -43.28 36.97 -19.53
C ALA A 722 -44.30 36.30 -20.47
N MET A 723 -43.90 35.95 -21.71
CA MET A 723 -44.76 35.23 -22.66
C MET A 723 -45.05 33.79 -22.21
N LEU A 724 -44.04 33.08 -21.70
CA LEU A 724 -44.22 31.72 -21.17
C LEU A 724 -45.14 31.70 -19.94
N PHE A 725 -45.04 32.73 -19.09
CA PHE A 725 -45.91 32.86 -17.92
C PHE A 725 -47.37 33.13 -18.31
N ALA A 726 -47.62 33.91 -19.37
CA ALA A 726 -48.97 34.18 -19.88
C ALA A 726 -49.64 32.94 -20.49
N VAL A 727 -48.88 32.03 -21.12
CA VAL A 727 -49.38 30.75 -21.66
C VAL A 727 -49.77 29.79 -20.54
N VAL A 728 -48.99 29.74 -19.46
CA VAL A 728 -49.31 28.90 -18.29
C VAL A 728 -50.54 29.46 -17.55
N LEU A 729 -50.66 30.78 -17.40
CA LEU A 729 -51.81 31.41 -16.74
C LEU A 729 -53.12 31.21 -17.53
N SER A 730 -53.06 31.30 -18.86
CA SER A 730 -54.23 31.09 -19.73
C SER A 730 -54.65 29.61 -19.77
N GLY A 731 -53.71 28.67 -19.71
CA GLY A 731 -53.99 27.24 -19.52
C GLY A 731 -54.67 26.94 -18.18
N ALA A 732 -54.18 27.52 -17.09
CA ALA A 732 -54.77 27.36 -15.76
C ALA A 732 -56.18 27.98 -15.66
N LEU A 733 -56.41 29.14 -16.28
CA LEU A 733 -57.73 29.78 -16.36
C LEU A 733 -58.71 29.01 -17.24
N TYR A 734 -58.24 28.34 -18.29
CA TYR A 734 -59.05 27.46 -19.14
C TYR A 734 -59.52 26.21 -18.38
N GLU A 735 -58.63 25.56 -17.61
CA GLU A 735 -59.01 24.42 -16.75
C GLU A 735 -59.98 24.83 -15.63
N LEU A 736 -59.75 25.97 -14.98
CA LEU A 736 -60.65 26.49 -13.94
C LEU A 736 -62.05 26.81 -14.48
N ARG A 737 -62.17 27.21 -15.75
CA ARG A 737 -63.47 27.43 -16.42
C ARG A 737 -64.17 26.13 -16.77
N LYS A 738 -63.41 25.07 -17.07
CA LYS A 738 -63.93 23.73 -17.37
C LYS A 738 -64.48 23.03 -16.12
N ILE A 739 -63.84 23.24 -14.96
CA ILE A 739 -64.27 22.71 -13.66
C ILE A 739 -65.52 23.44 -13.11
N ARG A 740 -65.79 24.67 -13.56
CA ARG A 740 -66.96 25.45 -13.11
C ARG A 740 -68.25 25.19 -13.91
N ASN A 741 -68.15 24.53 -15.08
CA ASN A 741 -69.26 24.20 -15.97
C ASN A 741 -69.53 22.67 -16.06
N SER A 742 -68.90 21.86 -15.21
CA SER A 742 -69.22 20.46 -14.93
C SER A 742 -69.69 20.33 -13.49
#